data_AF-B0XLP5-F1
#
_entry.id   AF-B0XLP5-F1
#
_cell.length_a   1.000
_cell.length_b   1.000
_cell.length_c   1.000
_cell.angle_alpha   90.00
_cell.angle_beta   90.00
_cell.angle_gamma   90.00
#
_symmetry.space_group_name_H-M   'P 1'
#
loop_
_entity.id
_entity.type
_entity.pdbx_description
1 polymer ?
#
loop_
_entity_poly.entity_id
_entity_poly.type
_entity_poly.pdbx_seq_one_letter_code
_entity_poly.pdbx_strand_id
1 'polypeptide(L)'
;MLKPGSVVAIRVALKDSVKPHIDNLQELVREFHCDKGSRYAELQHLLGKLDLVDFNNLLYCCAEEERDNGGGPYNLPGYGDLVYCGLQGIVSILSDIGPSNDLGHPLANNLRTGDWLIDHCSLRLKNYPNLAPVASWLEKNLAALKQIPRYMIPSYFDVILTGVHRLAIAAACNRMTDFVRQGSTFGKRLALGSVQCVRVAPSANLPKLSPNVNDPKPPERCSTLAAGLPHFATGYMRCWGRDTFIALRGLMFLTGRFDEARYMILGFGGCLRHGLIPNLLDGGLNARFNCRDAIWWWMYCVKLYVEEAPNGKAILKDKVSRLYPTDDSEPKAPGECDQLLYETIQEALAVHFQGLSYRERNAGTRIDAHMKDKGFNNRIGINPETGFVFGGNNANCGTWMDKMGSCDKSGNRGVPSSPRDGSAVELVGLQMASLRFMQRMAEEKVIPCTGVERTTNGTKTTWTYKQWADKISDNFEKHFYVDESTDSKFVNKKGMYKDTLGSEIPWTDFQLRCNFPIALCVAPELCDPKHAWRALETAKKYLLGPLGMKTLDFEDWGYRGNYDNSIDSDDKSVSHGANYHNGPEWVWPIGFYLRARLFFAKANGLLKETVAETWSILQTHLNELQRCHWRGLAELTNENGAYCNDSCRTQAWSMGCVLEVLYDLEKYEKEL
;
A
#
# COMPACT_ATOMS: atom_id res chain seq x y z
N MET A 1 5.38 68.02 -24.24
CA MET A 1 5.43 66.73 -24.97
C MET A 1 6.87 66.30 -25.09
N LEU A 2 7.17 65.04 -24.79
CA LEU A 2 8.47 64.43 -25.09
C LEU A 2 8.54 64.22 -26.60
N LYS A 3 9.58 64.75 -27.26
CA LYS A 3 9.83 64.54 -28.69
C LYS A 3 10.43 63.13 -28.90
N PRO A 4 10.24 62.47 -30.05
CA PRO A 4 10.99 61.26 -30.39
C PRO A 4 12.49 61.45 -30.14
N GLY A 5 13.12 60.52 -29.41
CA GLY A 5 14.52 60.62 -28.96
C GLY A 5 14.74 61.31 -27.60
N SER A 6 13.69 61.70 -26.88
CA SER A 6 13.83 62.21 -25.50
C SER A 6 14.03 61.07 -24.50
N VAL A 7 14.96 61.23 -23.56
CA VAL A 7 15.18 60.30 -22.44
C VAL A 7 14.65 60.92 -21.16
N VAL A 8 13.90 60.14 -20.39
CA VAL A 8 13.49 60.48 -19.01
C VAL A 8 14.08 59.45 -18.07
N ALA A 9 14.91 59.91 -17.13
CA ALA A 9 15.42 59.08 -16.05
C ALA A 9 14.54 59.30 -14.81
N ILE A 10 13.99 58.20 -14.28
CA ILE A 10 13.18 58.22 -13.06
C ILE A 10 13.86 57.31 -12.04
N ARG A 11 14.14 57.85 -10.85
CA ARG A 11 14.56 57.03 -9.72
C ARG A 11 13.32 56.44 -9.05
N VAL A 12 13.18 55.13 -9.13
CA VAL A 12 12.10 54.39 -8.46
C VAL A 12 12.68 53.75 -7.19
N ALA A 13 11.96 53.91 -6.08
CA ALA A 13 12.26 53.26 -4.82
C ALA A 13 10.96 52.68 -4.23
N LEU A 14 11.11 51.65 -3.39
CA LEU A 14 10.00 51.11 -2.62
C LEU A 14 9.58 52.14 -1.56
N LYS A 15 8.29 52.13 -1.19
CA LYS A 15 7.79 52.97 -0.10
C LYS A 15 8.49 52.61 1.21
N ASP A 16 8.83 53.61 2.02
CA ASP A 16 9.50 53.39 3.31
C ASP A 16 8.70 52.47 4.25
N SER A 17 7.37 52.50 4.15
CA SER A 17 6.48 51.61 4.91
C SER A 17 6.63 50.12 4.56
N VAL A 18 7.14 49.79 3.37
CA VAL A 18 7.30 48.41 2.88
C VAL A 18 8.64 47.83 3.31
N LYS A 19 9.66 48.68 3.48
CA LYS A 19 11.05 48.26 3.71
C LYS A 19 11.21 47.33 4.93
N PRO A 20 10.61 47.60 6.11
CA PRO A 20 10.71 46.69 7.25
C PRO A 20 10.15 45.29 6.97
N HIS A 21 9.10 45.18 6.15
CA HIS A 21 8.51 43.89 5.80
C HIS A 21 9.39 43.08 4.85
N ILE A 22 10.05 43.75 3.89
CA ILE A 22 11.03 43.11 3.01
C ILE A 22 12.25 42.67 3.81
N ASP A 23 12.79 43.54 4.66
CA ASP A 23 13.95 43.21 5.50
C ASP A 23 13.65 41.98 6.37
N ASN A 24 12.45 41.92 6.97
CA ASN A 24 11.99 40.77 7.75
C ASN A 24 11.89 39.47 6.92
N LEU A 25 11.39 39.53 5.69
CA LEU A 25 11.30 38.38 4.79
C LEU A 25 12.67 37.93 4.28
N GLN A 26 13.55 38.87 3.94
CA GLN A 26 14.92 38.57 3.50
C GLN A 26 15.72 37.90 4.62
N GLU A 27 15.52 38.35 5.86
CA GLU A 27 16.13 37.69 7.00
C GLU A 27 15.62 36.25 7.16
N LEU A 28 14.31 36.02 7.07
CA LEU A 28 13.74 34.67 7.12
C LEU A 28 14.26 33.77 5.98
N VAL A 29 14.29 34.30 4.76
CA VAL A 29 14.86 33.63 3.59
C VAL A 29 16.32 33.26 3.84
N ARG A 30 17.11 34.19 4.39
CA ARG A 30 18.52 33.93 4.75
C ARG A 30 18.64 32.84 5.81
N GLU A 31 17.77 32.83 6.82
CA GLU A 31 17.77 31.78 7.85
C GLU A 31 17.53 30.39 7.23
N PHE A 32 16.61 30.26 6.28
CA PHE A 32 16.37 29.01 5.54
C PHE A 32 17.53 28.62 4.62
N HIS A 33 18.22 29.58 3.99
CA HIS A 33 19.38 29.28 3.14
C HIS A 33 20.60 28.86 3.95
N CYS A 34 20.78 29.44 5.14
CA CYS A 34 21.92 29.15 6.02
C CYS A 34 21.66 27.99 7.00
N ASP A 35 20.46 27.41 7.00
CA ASP A 35 20.00 26.39 7.95
C ASP A 35 20.22 26.81 9.43
N LYS A 36 20.11 28.12 9.71
CA LYS A 36 20.45 28.74 11.00
C LYS A 36 19.62 30.00 11.23
N GLY A 37 19.24 30.24 12.48
CA GLY A 37 18.49 31.43 12.88
C GLY A 37 17.47 31.11 13.96
N SER A 38 16.91 32.15 14.58
CA SER A 38 15.96 31.97 15.67
C SER A 38 14.65 31.36 15.18
N ARG A 39 14.12 31.79 14.03
CA ARG A 39 12.86 31.28 13.47
C ARG A 39 13.04 29.90 12.86
N TYR A 40 14.19 29.65 12.22
CA TYR A 40 14.56 28.32 11.75
C TYR A 40 14.62 27.31 12.91
N ALA A 41 15.34 27.66 13.99
CA ALA A 41 15.49 26.80 15.17
C ALA A 41 14.15 26.61 15.91
N GLU A 42 13.34 27.65 16.00
CA GLU A 42 11.98 27.58 16.54
C GLU A 42 11.14 26.58 15.75
N LEU A 43 11.08 26.71 14.42
CA LEU A 43 10.32 25.78 13.58
C LEU A 43 10.83 24.34 13.72
N GLN A 44 12.15 24.13 13.69
CA GLN A 44 12.75 22.81 13.88
C GLN A 44 12.34 22.20 15.23
N HIS A 45 12.32 23.01 16.30
CA HIS A 45 11.88 22.58 17.62
C HIS A 45 10.38 22.22 17.65
N LEU A 46 9.53 23.01 16.99
CA LEU A 46 8.09 22.74 16.89
C LEU A 46 7.81 21.44 16.12
N LEU A 47 8.43 21.26 14.95
CA LEU A 47 8.33 20.05 14.15
C LEU A 47 8.88 18.82 14.90
N GLY A 48 9.90 19.02 15.72
CA GLY A 48 10.47 18.00 16.61
C GLY A 48 9.55 17.54 17.74
N LYS A 49 8.32 18.05 17.86
CA LYS A 49 7.29 17.57 18.79
C LYS A 49 6.21 16.72 18.12
N LEU A 50 6.08 16.81 16.80
CA LEU A 50 5.03 16.14 16.03
C LEU A 50 5.29 14.65 15.84
N ASP A 51 4.25 13.84 15.84
CA ASP A 51 4.32 12.44 15.43
C ASP A 51 4.08 12.27 13.92
N LEU A 52 4.19 11.05 13.42
CA LEU A 52 4.03 10.76 11.98
C LEU A 52 2.58 10.94 11.48
N VAL A 53 1.57 10.93 12.36
CA VAL A 53 0.16 11.20 12.02
C VAL A 53 -0.06 12.72 11.91
N ASP A 54 0.55 13.51 12.78
CA ASP A 54 0.56 14.98 12.66
C ASP A 54 1.18 15.42 11.32
N PHE A 55 2.25 14.75 10.87
CA PHE A 55 2.87 15.02 9.58
C PHE A 55 1.96 14.72 8.37
N ASN A 56 1.01 13.78 8.47
CA ASN A 56 -0.02 13.59 7.45
C ASN A 56 -0.84 14.86 7.28
N ASN A 57 -1.34 15.41 8.40
CA ASN A 57 -2.15 16.62 8.40
C ASN A 57 -1.35 17.84 7.95
N LEU A 58 -0.06 17.97 8.33
CA LEU A 58 0.78 19.08 7.90
C LEU A 58 1.12 19.05 6.39
N LEU A 59 1.54 17.89 5.89
CA LEU A 59 2.10 17.76 4.54
C LEU A 59 1.07 17.36 3.49
N TYR A 60 0.14 16.46 3.81
CA TYR A 60 -0.68 15.74 2.83
C TYR A 60 -2.17 16.02 3.03
N CYS A 61 -2.98 14.99 3.26
CA CYS A 61 -4.45 15.01 3.27
C CYS A 61 -5.05 15.30 1.89
N CYS A 62 -5.56 14.28 1.20
CA CYS A 62 -6.26 14.48 -0.07
C CYS A 62 -7.64 15.13 0.15
N ALA A 63 -8.32 15.49 -0.93
CA ALA A 63 -9.59 16.22 -0.85
C ALA A 63 -10.68 15.44 -0.09
N GLU A 64 -10.78 14.13 -0.31
CA GLU A 64 -11.71 13.21 0.34
C GLU A 64 -11.42 13.15 1.85
N GLU A 65 -10.14 13.01 2.19
CA GLU A 65 -9.66 12.95 3.57
C GLU A 65 -9.92 14.25 4.35
N GLU A 66 -9.82 15.40 3.69
CA GLU A 66 -10.09 16.70 4.30
C GLU A 66 -11.59 16.92 4.50
N ARG A 67 -12.41 16.51 3.52
CA ARG A 67 -13.87 16.53 3.64
C ARG A 67 -14.38 15.64 4.78
N ASP A 68 -13.73 14.50 5.02
CA ASP A 68 -14.04 13.61 6.15
C ASP A 68 -13.86 14.29 7.53
N ASN A 69 -12.99 15.30 7.60
CA ASN A 69 -12.80 16.14 8.80
C ASN A 69 -13.63 17.44 8.78
N GLY A 70 -14.57 17.58 7.84
CA GLY A 70 -15.44 18.77 7.70
C GLY A 70 -14.79 19.96 6.97
N GLY A 71 -13.62 19.79 6.37
CA GLY A 71 -12.94 20.80 5.56
C GLY A 71 -13.13 20.60 4.05
N GLY A 72 -12.18 21.11 3.26
CA GLY A 72 -12.14 20.90 1.82
C GLY A 72 -10.79 21.34 1.20
N PRO A 73 -10.49 20.89 -0.03
CA PRO A 73 -9.27 21.30 -0.72
C PRO A 73 -9.30 22.79 -1.07
N TYR A 74 -8.11 23.38 -1.19
CA TYR A 74 -7.99 24.70 -1.77
C TYR A 74 -8.18 24.61 -3.29
N ASN A 75 -9.22 25.25 -3.82
CA ASN A 75 -9.42 25.38 -5.26
C ASN A 75 -8.64 26.58 -5.79
N LEU A 76 -7.68 26.31 -6.68
CA LEU A 76 -6.88 27.34 -7.33
C LEU A 76 -7.56 27.79 -8.64
N PRO A 77 -8.00 29.05 -8.77
CA PRO A 77 -8.73 29.51 -9.96
C PRO A 77 -7.91 29.34 -11.24
N GLY A 78 -8.49 28.68 -12.25
CA GLY A 78 -7.81 28.39 -13.52
C GLY A 78 -6.88 27.17 -13.48
N TYR A 79 -6.83 26.44 -12.37
CA TYR A 79 -6.09 25.19 -12.22
C TYR A 79 -6.97 24.05 -11.71
N GLY A 80 -7.72 24.27 -10.63
CA GLY A 80 -8.52 23.25 -9.95
C GLY A 80 -8.08 23.01 -8.51
N ASP A 81 -8.54 21.91 -7.92
CA ASP A 81 -8.20 21.55 -6.54
C ASP A 81 -6.74 21.11 -6.44
N LEU A 82 -6.07 21.50 -5.34
CA LEU A 82 -4.79 20.92 -4.99
C LEU A 82 -4.94 19.42 -4.68
N VAL A 83 -4.00 18.60 -5.14
CA VAL A 83 -4.00 17.14 -4.88
C VAL A 83 -3.92 16.80 -3.39
N TYR A 84 -3.27 17.68 -2.61
CA TYR A 84 -3.24 17.65 -1.16
C TYR A 84 -3.61 19.01 -0.59
N CYS A 85 -4.29 19.01 0.55
CA CYS A 85 -4.68 20.22 1.27
C CYS A 85 -3.51 20.80 2.07
N GLY A 86 -2.54 19.97 2.45
CA GLY A 86 -1.31 20.33 3.15
C GLY A 86 -0.22 20.87 2.25
N LEU A 87 0.96 21.12 2.84
CA LEU A 87 2.06 21.82 2.18
C LEU A 87 2.56 21.14 0.90
N GLN A 88 2.49 19.81 0.82
CA GLN A 88 2.93 19.05 -0.35
C GLN A 88 2.15 19.43 -1.61
N GLY A 89 0.84 19.69 -1.50
CA GLY A 89 0.01 20.04 -2.66
C GLY A 89 0.48 21.32 -3.33
N ILE A 90 0.88 22.31 -2.52
CA ILE A 90 1.41 23.60 -2.98
C ILE A 90 2.83 23.41 -3.53
N VAL A 91 3.71 22.74 -2.78
CA VAL A 91 5.12 22.53 -3.16
C VAL A 91 5.27 21.66 -4.41
N SER A 92 4.34 20.74 -4.66
CA SER A 92 4.33 19.95 -5.90
C SER A 92 4.16 20.85 -7.13
N ILE A 93 3.31 21.87 -7.08
CA ILE A 93 3.14 22.83 -8.17
C ILE A 93 4.34 23.80 -8.23
N LEU A 94 4.82 24.28 -7.08
CA LEU A 94 5.99 25.16 -7.03
C LEU A 94 7.25 24.51 -7.62
N SER A 95 7.38 23.18 -7.53
CA SER A 95 8.51 22.46 -8.14
C SER A 95 8.55 22.52 -9.67
N ASP A 96 7.43 22.84 -10.32
CA ASP A 96 7.35 23.08 -11.76
C ASP A 96 7.58 24.57 -12.08
N ILE A 97 7.02 25.47 -11.24
CA ILE A 97 7.08 26.93 -11.43
C ILE A 97 8.50 27.47 -11.17
N GLY A 98 9.12 27.12 -10.04
CA GLY A 98 10.38 27.70 -9.58
C GLY A 98 11.51 27.55 -10.59
N PRO A 99 11.81 26.32 -11.08
CA PRO A 99 12.87 26.10 -12.06
C PRO A 99 12.64 26.76 -13.42
N SER A 100 11.39 26.91 -13.83
CA SER A 100 11.01 27.53 -15.12
C SER A 100 10.77 29.03 -15.02
N ASN A 101 10.73 29.58 -13.80
CA ASN A 101 10.29 30.95 -13.50
C ASN A 101 8.94 31.30 -14.15
N ASP A 102 7.99 30.35 -14.14
CA ASP A 102 6.66 30.52 -14.73
C ASP A 102 5.77 31.43 -13.85
N LEU A 103 6.03 32.73 -13.92
CA LEU A 103 5.19 33.74 -13.27
C LEU A 103 3.79 33.85 -13.88
N GLY A 104 3.53 33.20 -15.03
CA GLY A 104 2.22 33.12 -15.68
C GLY A 104 1.29 32.08 -15.04
N HIS A 105 1.84 31.16 -14.24
CA HIS A 105 1.06 30.08 -13.63
C HIS A 105 -0.10 30.59 -12.76
N PRO A 106 -1.28 29.93 -12.77
CA PRO A 106 -2.42 30.29 -11.92
C PRO A 106 -2.10 30.49 -10.44
N LEU A 107 -1.18 29.69 -9.89
CA LEU A 107 -0.69 29.79 -8.50
C LEU A 107 -0.01 31.14 -8.24
N ALA A 108 0.90 31.54 -9.12
CA ALA A 108 1.57 32.84 -9.00
C ALA A 108 0.57 33.98 -9.15
N ASN A 109 -0.43 33.83 -10.03
CA ASN A 109 -1.50 34.81 -10.19
C ASN A 109 -2.39 34.94 -8.96
N ASN A 110 -2.76 33.82 -8.33
CA ASN A 110 -3.54 33.79 -7.11
C ASN A 110 -2.82 34.54 -5.97
N LEU A 111 -1.53 34.26 -5.76
CA LEU A 111 -0.70 34.95 -4.75
C LEU A 111 -0.55 36.46 -5.00
N ARG A 112 -0.59 36.91 -6.26
CA ARG A 112 -0.61 38.34 -6.61
C ARG A 112 -1.98 38.98 -6.35
N THR A 113 -3.06 38.21 -6.52
CA THR A 113 -4.43 38.72 -6.51
C THR A 113 -4.97 38.84 -5.09
N GLY A 114 -4.53 37.97 -4.16
CA GLY A 114 -4.94 38.08 -2.77
C GLY A 114 -4.16 37.18 -1.83
N ASP A 115 -4.55 37.21 -0.56
CA ASP A 115 -3.82 36.57 0.55
C ASP A 115 -4.38 35.17 0.92
N TRP A 116 -5.36 34.67 0.17
CA TRP A 116 -6.12 33.47 0.54
C TRP A 116 -5.27 32.21 0.67
N LEU A 117 -4.34 31.97 -0.28
CA LEU A 117 -3.46 30.80 -0.21
C LEU A 117 -2.44 30.93 0.94
N ILE A 118 -2.01 32.16 1.25
CA ILE A 118 -1.13 32.45 2.39
C ILE A 118 -1.85 32.11 3.70
N ASP A 119 -3.10 32.53 3.82
CA ASP A 119 -3.93 32.25 5.00
C ASP A 119 -4.26 30.76 5.13
N HIS A 120 -4.60 30.10 4.02
CA HIS A 120 -4.88 28.66 3.96
C HIS A 120 -3.75 27.82 4.59
N CYS A 121 -2.49 28.20 4.37
CA CYS A 121 -1.32 27.48 4.90
C CYS A 121 -1.33 27.34 6.43
N SER A 122 -1.94 28.28 7.16
CA SER A 122 -1.99 28.26 8.63
C SER A 122 -3.38 27.91 9.18
N LEU A 123 -4.45 28.42 8.56
CA LEU A 123 -5.80 28.31 9.12
C LEU A 123 -6.27 26.87 9.25
N ARG A 124 -6.01 26.00 8.26
CA ARG A 124 -6.45 24.59 8.35
C ARG A 124 -5.76 23.84 9.48
N LEU A 125 -4.53 24.21 9.82
CA LEU A 125 -3.74 23.54 10.85
C LEU A 125 -4.23 23.89 12.26
N LYS A 126 -4.94 25.01 12.45
CA LYS A 126 -5.51 25.43 13.75
C LYS A 126 -6.57 24.46 14.28
N ASN A 127 -7.15 23.63 13.41
CA ASN A 127 -8.11 22.59 13.80
C ASN A 127 -7.46 21.39 14.52
N TYR A 128 -6.13 21.29 14.48
CA TYR A 128 -5.38 20.19 15.07
C TYR A 128 -4.55 20.71 16.24
N PRO A 129 -4.84 20.29 17.50
CA PRO A 129 -4.19 20.83 18.69
C PRO A 129 -2.65 20.78 18.65
N ASN A 130 -2.08 19.67 18.19
CA ASN A 130 -0.62 19.50 18.10
C ASN A 130 0.03 20.39 17.03
N LEU A 131 -0.73 20.81 16.02
CA LEU A 131 -0.23 21.65 14.92
C LEU A 131 -0.51 23.14 15.15
N ALA A 132 -1.30 23.51 16.16
CA ALA A 132 -1.59 24.92 16.47
C ALA A 132 -0.31 25.77 16.66
N PRO A 133 0.77 25.31 17.33
CA PRO A 133 2.01 26.07 17.40
C PRO A 133 2.68 26.29 16.03
N VAL A 134 2.67 25.29 15.16
CA VAL A 134 3.19 25.39 13.79
C VAL A 134 2.33 26.34 12.95
N ALA A 135 1.00 26.30 13.12
CA ALA A 135 0.06 27.20 12.49
C ALA A 135 0.35 28.66 12.87
N SER A 136 0.54 28.94 14.17
CA SER A 136 0.92 30.28 14.65
C SER A 136 2.28 30.73 14.13
N TRP A 137 3.25 29.81 14.02
CA TRP A 137 4.54 30.11 13.42
C TRP A 137 4.38 30.52 11.95
N LEU A 138 3.60 29.77 11.16
CA LEU A 138 3.32 30.09 9.76
C LEU A 138 2.62 31.44 9.62
N GLU A 139 1.55 31.66 10.39
CA GLU A 139 0.80 32.92 10.38
C GLU A 139 1.69 34.12 10.66
N LYS A 140 2.51 34.05 11.73
CA LYS A 140 3.45 35.11 12.12
C LYS A 140 4.49 35.38 11.03
N ASN A 141 5.08 34.34 10.45
CA ASN A 141 6.21 34.49 9.53
C ASN A 141 5.79 34.78 8.09
N LEU A 142 4.56 34.45 7.70
CA LEU A 142 4.00 34.79 6.40
C LEU A 142 3.29 36.15 6.39
N ALA A 143 2.98 36.75 7.54
CA ALA A 143 2.25 38.03 7.64
C ALA A 143 2.89 39.17 6.83
N ALA A 144 4.22 39.22 6.76
CA ALA A 144 4.95 40.25 6.02
C ALA A 144 4.73 40.16 4.50
N LEU A 145 4.40 38.99 3.94
CA LEU A 145 4.08 38.84 2.52
C LEU A 145 2.89 39.69 2.10
N LYS A 146 1.93 39.91 3.01
CA LYS A 146 0.72 40.69 2.73
C LYS A 146 0.99 42.20 2.62
N GLN A 147 2.17 42.64 3.03
CA GLN A 147 2.55 44.06 3.14
C GLN A 147 3.58 44.49 2.07
N ILE A 148 4.00 43.59 1.19
CA ILE A 148 4.94 43.88 0.10
C ILE A 148 4.23 44.03 -1.26
N PRO A 149 4.88 44.59 -2.29
CA PRO A 149 4.30 44.69 -3.61
C PRO A 149 3.91 43.31 -4.13
N ARG A 150 2.68 43.18 -4.64
CA ARG A 150 2.08 41.90 -5.04
C ARG A 150 2.95 41.09 -5.99
N TYR A 151 3.63 41.74 -6.94
CA TYR A 151 4.52 41.08 -7.90
C TYR A 151 5.72 40.36 -7.26
N MET A 152 6.11 40.71 -6.03
CA MET A 152 7.21 40.06 -5.31
C MET A 152 6.76 38.83 -4.51
N ILE A 153 5.46 38.74 -4.15
CA ILE A 153 4.93 37.71 -3.26
C ILE A 153 5.22 36.28 -3.75
N PRO A 154 5.00 35.91 -5.02
CA PRO A 154 5.21 34.53 -5.47
C PRO A 154 6.62 34.01 -5.18
N SER A 155 7.65 34.84 -5.40
CA SER A 155 9.05 34.44 -5.20
C SER A 155 9.40 34.25 -3.72
N TYR A 156 9.01 35.18 -2.85
CA TYR A 156 9.25 35.01 -1.40
C TYR A 156 8.43 33.85 -0.82
N PHE A 157 7.18 33.70 -1.27
CA PHE A 157 6.30 32.62 -0.84
C PHE A 157 6.89 31.26 -1.19
N ASP A 158 7.37 31.06 -2.43
CA ASP A 158 8.01 29.81 -2.85
C ASP A 158 9.19 29.45 -1.94
N VAL A 159 10.16 30.37 -1.81
CA VAL A 159 11.37 30.12 -1.02
C VAL A 159 11.06 29.78 0.43
N ILE A 160 10.15 30.52 1.06
CA ILE A 160 9.75 30.29 2.46
C ILE A 160 9.02 28.95 2.60
N LEU A 161 8.02 28.69 1.75
CA LEU A 161 7.18 27.48 1.87
C LEU A 161 7.98 26.22 1.54
N THR A 162 8.84 26.26 0.53
CA THR A 162 9.78 25.19 0.20
C THR A 162 10.76 24.95 1.35
N GLY A 163 11.22 26.01 2.03
CA GLY A 163 12.03 25.91 3.25
C GLY A 163 11.30 25.19 4.40
N VAL A 164 10.05 25.58 4.69
CA VAL A 164 9.20 24.95 5.71
C VAL A 164 8.95 23.47 5.38
N HIS A 165 8.57 23.19 4.13
CA HIS A 165 8.29 21.84 3.64
C HIS A 165 9.53 20.94 3.78
N ARG A 166 10.71 21.41 3.37
CA ARG A 166 11.97 20.68 3.54
C ARG A 166 12.23 20.30 5.00
N LEU A 167 12.01 21.22 5.94
CA LEU A 167 12.16 20.93 7.37
C LEU A 167 11.12 19.94 7.88
N ALA A 168 9.87 20.05 7.44
CA ALA A 168 8.81 19.12 7.83
C ALA A 168 9.08 17.71 7.31
N ILE A 169 9.53 17.56 6.06
CA ILE A 169 9.94 16.28 5.49
C ILE A 169 11.13 15.69 6.25
N ALA A 170 12.16 16.50 6.52
CA ALA A 170 13.33 16.06 7.28
C ALA A 170 12.95 15.62 8.71
N ALA A 171 12.08 16.37 9.38
CA ALA A 171 11.58 16.04 10.71
C ALA A 171 10.77 14.73 10.71
N ALA A 172 9.91 14.51 9.71
CA ALA A 172 9.17 13.26 9.55
C ALA A 172 10.11 12.06 9.36
N CYS A 173 11.08 12.15 8.43
CA CYS A 173 12.06 11.08 8.20
C CYS A 173 12.94 10.82 9.43
N ASN A 174 13.26 11.86 10.22
CA ASN A 174 14.05 11.71 11.45
C ASN A 174 13.30 10.95 12.56
N ARG A 175 11.97 10.80 12.47
CA ARG A 175 11.19 9.95 13.38
C ARG A 175 11.17 8.48 12.98
N MET A 176 11.57 8.17 11.76
CA MET A 176 11.57 6.80 11.26
C MET A 176 12.87 6.07 11.67
N THR A 177 12.94 4.79 11.32
CA THR A 177 14.10 3.92 11.55
C THR A 177 15.40 4.48 10.95
N ASP A 178 16.54 3.96 11.37
CA ASP A 178 17.84 4.35 10.81
C ASP A 178 17.95 4.06 9.31
N PHE A 179 17.30 2.98 8.83
CA PHE A 179 17.19 2.67 7.40
C PHE A 179 16.65 3.87 6.61
N VAL A 180 15.60 4.52 7.10
CA VAL A 180 15.05 5.71 6.43
C VAL A 180 15.85 6.96 6.74
N ARG A 181 16.18 7.20 8.01
CA ARG A 181 16.84 8.43 8.48
C ARG A 181 18.21 8.63 7.83
N GLN A 182 18.99 7.56 7.75
CA GLN A 182 20.35 7.56 7.22
C GLN A 182 20.39 7.10 5.75
N GLY A 183 19.29 6.56 5.23
CA GLY A 183 19.18 6.07 3.87
C GLY A 183 19.12 7.14 2.77
N SER A 184 19.02 6.64 1.54
CA SER A 184 19.00 7.44 0.32
C SER A 184 17.76 8.35 0.22
N THR A 185 17.86 9.41 -0.60
CA THR A 185 16.71 10.27 -0.90
C THR A 185 15.54 9.48 -1.51
N PHE A 186 15.82 8.42 -2.27
CA PHE A 186 14.78 7.56 -2.84
C PHE A 186 14.05 6.77 -1.73
N GLY A 187 14.79 6.16 -0.80
CA GLY A 187 14.21 5.48 0.36
C GLY A 187 13.36 6.42 1.22
N LYS A 188 13.84 7.64 1.48
CA LYS A 188 13.08 8.67 2.21
C LYS A 188 11.78 9.05 1.49
N ARG A 189 11.81 9.23 0.18
CA ARG A 189 10.61 9.55 -0.63
C ARG A 189 9.57 8.43 -0.60
N LEU A 190 10.01 7.18 -0.71
CA LEU A 190 9.12 6.02 -0.58
C LEU A 190 8.55 5.88 0.83
N ALA A 191 9.37 6.07 1.86
CA ALA A 191 8.95 5.98 3.25
C ALA A 191 7.90 7.04 3.63
N LEU A 192 7.89 8.20 2.97
CA LEU A 192 6.83 9.20 3.12
C LEU A 192 5.46 8.71 2.61
N GLY A 193 5.39 7.64 1.81
CA GLY A 193 4.14 6.92 1.53
C GLY A 193 3.45 6.46 2.81
N SER A 194 4.20 6.14 3.87
CA SER A 194 3.66 5.86 5.20
C SER A 194 2.88 7.06 5.77
N VAL A 195 3.46 8.26 5.65
CA VAL A 195 2.84 9.50 6.13
C VAL A 195 1.66 9.89 5.25
N GLN A 196 1.68 9.59 3.95
CA GLN A 196 0.56 9.82 3.04
C GLN A 196 -0.63 8.92 3.38
N CYS A 197 -0.42 7.62 3.51
CA CYS A 197 -1.51 6.64 3.59
C CYS A 197 -2.01 6.36 5.01
N VAL A 198 -1.29 6.75 6.08
CA VAL A 198 -1.65 6.44 7.47
C VAL A 198 -2.12 7.68 8.21
N ARG A 199 -3.39 7.70 8.61
CA ARG A 199 -3.99 8.79 9.40
C ARG A 199 -5.15 8.30 10.26
N VAL A 200 -5.61 9.14 11.18
CA VAL A 200 -6.91 8.96 11.83
C VAL A 200 -8.00 9.48 10.90
N ALA A 201 -8.87 8.59 10.40
CA ALA A 201 -9.97 8.92 9.51
C ALA A 201 -11.32 8.74 10.24
N PRO A 202 -12.09 9.82 10.51
CA PRO A 202 -13.35 9.73 11.24
C PRO A 202 -14.33 8.69 10.71
N SER A 203 -14.45 8.54 9.38
CA SER A 203 -15.39 7.59 8.77
C SER A 203 -14.86 6.16 8.64
N ALA A 204 -13.60 5.90 8.96
CA ALA A 204 -12.94 4.63 8.67
C ALA A 204 -12.06 4.16 9.83
N ASN A 205 -12.73 3.72 10.89
CA ASN A 205 -12.10 3.28 12.14
C ASN A 205 -11.79 1.77 12.13
N LEU A 206 -10.82 1.35 12.95
CA LEU A 206 -10.70 -0.05 13.33
C LEU A 206 -11.89 -0.46 14.22
N PRO A 207 -12.27 -1.76 14.24
CA PRO A 207 -13.10 -2.28 15.32
C PRO A 207 -12.45 -1.96 16.68
N LYS A 208 -13.28 -1.75 17.69
CA LYS A 208 -12.79 -1.44 19.04
C LYS A 208 -11.94 -2.60 19.56
N LEU A 209 -10.68 -2.29 19.87
CA LEU A 209 -9.72 -3.24 20.43
C LEU A 209 -10.09 -3.61 21.88
N SER A 210 -9.54 -4.72 22.37
CA SER A 210 -9.79 -5.14 23.74
C SER A 210 -9.24 -4.11 24.74
N PRO A 211 -9.98 -3.77 25.82
CA PRO A 211 -9.44 -2.95 26.91
C PRO A 211 -8.25 -3.64 27.61
N ASN A 212 -8.14 -4.96 27.47
CA ASN A 212 -7.12 -5.80 28.08
C ASN A 212 -5.88 -6.03 27.19
N VAL A 213 -5.75 -5.32 26.07
CA VAL A 213 -4.52 -5.32 25.24
C VAL A 213 -3.31 -4.87 26.08
N ASN A 214 -2.14 -5.48 25.92
CA ASN A 214 -0.94 -5.09 26.69
C ASN A 214 -0.47 -3.67 26.31
N ASP A 215 0.33 -3.04 27.16
CA ASP A 215 0.88 -1.72 26.86
C ASP A 215 1.82 -1.73 25.63
N PRO A 216 1.89 -0.64 24.85
CA PRO A 216 1.09 0.58 25.01
C PRO A 216 -0.39 0.35 24.63
N LYS A 217 -1.29 1.08 25.32
CA LYS A 217 -2.71 1.06 25.04
C LYS A 217 -3.00 1.81 23.74
N PRO A 218 -3.96 1.31 22.92
CA PRO A 218 -4.37 2.03 21.72
C PRO A 218 -4.99 3.38 22.09
N PRO A 219 -4.78 4.43 21.26
CA PRO A 219 -5.50 5.68 21.41
C PRO A 219 -7.02 5.47 21.19
N GLU A 220 -7.84 6.42 21.66
CA GLU A 220 -9.30 6.35 21.51
C GLU A 220 -9.75 6.13 20.04
N ARG A 221 -9.01 6.76 19.12
CA ARG A 221 -9.10 6.55 17.67
C ARG A 221 -7.73 6.16 17.13
N CYS A 222 -7.64 4.93 16.65
CA CYS A 222 -6.45 4.44 15.97
C CYS A 222 -6.35 5.04 14.56
N SER A 223 -5.13 5.30 14.11
CA SER A 223 -4.89 5.55 12.69
C SER A 223 -5.13 4.28 11.88
N THR A 224 -5.64 4.44 10.67
CA THR A 224 -5.84 3.36 9.69
C THR A 224 -5.03 3.63 8.43
N LEU A 225 -4.70 2.57 7.71
CA LEU A 225 -3.99 2.64 6.44
C LEU A 225 -5.01 2.67 5.29
N ALA A 226 -4.93 3.71 4.46
CA ALA A 226 -5.64 3.76 3.18
C ALA A 226 -4.96 2.85 2.16
N ALA A 227 -5.72 2.06 1.40
CA ALA A 227 -5.14 1.32 0.27
C ALA A 227 -4.53 2.28 -0.78
N GLY A 228 -5.17 3.43 -0.97
CA GLY A 228 -4.86 4.34 -2.07
C GLY A 228 -5.46 5.71 -1.98
N LEU A 229 -4.77 6.70 -2.55
CA LEU A 229 -5.27 8.07 -2.65
C LEU A 229 -5.53 8.44 -4.13
N PRO A 230 -6.68 9.08 -4.45
CA PRO A 230 -7.76 9.48 -3.54
C PRO A 230 -8.88 8.44 -3.34
N HIS A 231 -9.00 7.44 -4.22
CA HIS A 231 -10.22 6.63 -4.33
C HIS A 231 -10.52 5.76 -3.10
N PHE A 232 -9.48 5.36 -2.36
CA PHE A 232 -9.57 4.45 -1.22
C PHE A 232 -9.12 5.15 0.09
N ALA A 233 -9.50 6.41 0.24
CA ALA A 233 -9.02 7.24 1.34
C ALA A 233 -10.01 7.36 2.51
N THR A 234 -11.31 7.09 2.33
CA THR A 234 -12.34 7.35 3.36
C THR A 234 -13.45 6.31 3.37
N GLY A 235 -14.27 6.33 4.43
CA GLY A 235 -15.43 5.45 4.59
C GLY A 235 -15.09 3.97 4.54
N TYR A 236 -16.06 3.16 4.10
CA TYR A 236 -15.86 1.72 3.97
C TYR A 236 -14.71 1.38 3.00
N MET A 237 -14.50 2.21 1.96
CA MET A 237 -13.47 2.00 0.93
C MET A 237 -12.02 2.22 1.40
N ARG A 238 -11.77 2.67 2.63
CA ARG A 238 -10.40 2.98 3.08
C ARG A 238 -9.56 1.74 3.37
N CYS A 239 -10.11 0.84 4.18
CA CYS A 239 -9.36 -0.23 4.84
C CYS A 239 -9.62 -1.57 4.17
N TRP A 240 -8.64 -2.03 3.39
CA TRP A 240 -8.65 -3.35 2.75
C TRP A 240 -7.63 -4.27 3.42
N GLY A 241 -8.04 -5.42 3.91
CA GLY A 241 -7.18 -6.36 4.64
C GLY A 241 -6.00 -6.82 3.79
N ARG A 242 -6.26 -7.15 2.52
CA ARG A 242 -5.21 -7.50 1.56
C ARG A 242 -4.16 -6.40 1.43
N ASP A 243 -4.56 -5.20 1.02
CA ASP A 243 -3.66 -4.06 0.79
C ASP A 243 -2.92 -3.68 2.07
N THR A 244 -3.62 -3.70 3.21
CA THR A 244 -3.04 -3.40 4.52
C THR A 244 -1.89 -4.34 4.84
N PHE A 245 -2.09 -5.65 4.70
CA PHE A 245 -1.06 -6.63 5.05
C PHE A 245 0.02 -6.81 3.97
N ILE A 246 -0.24 -6.43 2.72
CA ILE A 246 0.85 -6.32 1.73
C ILE A 246 1.72 -5.09 2.03
N ALA A 247 1.12 -3.95 2.40
CA ALA A 247 1.84 -2.70 2.61
C ALA A 247 2.50 -2.57 4.00
N LEU A 248 2.07 -3.35 5.00
CA LEU A 248 2.40 -3.14 6.41
C LEU A 248 3.91 -3.15 6.68
N ARG A 249 4.64 -4.12 6.11
CA ARG A 249 6.08 -4.23 6.34
C ARG A 249 6.82 -3.01 5.79
N GLY A 250 6.65 -2.71 4.51
CA GLY A 250 7.26 -1.54 3.88
C GLY A 250 6.87 -0.21 4.54
N LEU A 251 5.58 0.06 4.73
CA LEU A 251 5.13 1.38 5.18
C LEU A 251 5.03 1.55 6.70
N MET A 252 5.08 0.49 7.49
CA MET A 252 4.98 0.59 8.95
C MET A 252 6.22 0.03 9.65
N PHE A 253 6.68 -1.17 9.31
CA PHE A 253 7.81 -1.78 10.03
C PHE A 253 9.11 -1.08 9.70
N LEU A 254 9.40 -0.91 8.40
CA LEU A 254 10.61 -0.21 7.94
C LEU A 254 10.60 1.29 8.30
N THR A 255 9.44 1.85 8.65
CA THR A 255 9.31 3.24 9.12
C THR A 255 9.21 3.36 10.64
N GLY A 256 9.15 2.25 11.39
CA GLY A 256 9.18 2.20 12.84
C GLY A 256 7.82 2.37 13.53
N ARG A 257 6.71 2.34 12.78
CA ARG A 257 5.32 2.44 13.28
C ARG A 257 4.78 1.10 13.80
N PHE A 258 5.51 0.48 14.72
CA PHE A 258 5.16 -0.85 15.23
C PHE A 258 3.86 -0.83 16.05
N ASP A 259 3.64 0.19 16.88
CA ASP A 259 2.44 0.28 17.72
C ASP A 259 1.16 0.40 16.86
N GLU A 260 1.16 1.28 15.86
CA GLU A 260 0.00 1.41 14.97
C GLU A 260 -0.24 0.14 14.14
N ALA A 261 0.84 -0.52 13.70
CA ALA A 261 0.72 -1.76 12.95
C ALA A 261 0.19 -2.92 13.82
N ARG A 262 0.62 -3.01 15.09
CA ARG A 262 0.07 -3.93 16.08
C ARG A 262 -1.43 -3.74 16.26
N TYR A 263 -1.90 -2.50 16.37
CA TYR A 263 -3.33 -2.21 16.49
C TYR A 263 -4.13 -2.65 15.26
N MET A 264 -3.58 -2.46 14.05
CA MET A 264 -4.21 -2.97 12.82
C MET A 264 -4.27 -4.50 12.81
N ILE A 265 -3.17 -5.19 13.16
CA ILE A 265 -3.12 -6.66 13.24
C ILE A 265 -4.21 -7.19 14.19
N LEU A 266 -4.32 -6.61 15.40
CA LEU A 266 -5.30 -7.02 16.40
C LEU A 266 -6.73 -6.67 15.98
N GLY A 267 -6.93 -5.51 15.35
CA GLY A 267 -8.24 -5.06 14.87
C GLY A 267 -8.81 -5.99 13.81
N PHE A 268 -8.02 -6.31 12.78
CA PHE A 268 -8.42 -7.29 11.76
C PHE A 268 -8.60 -8.69 12.36
N GLY A 269 -7.73 -9.11 13.29
CA GLY A 269 -7.89 -10.38 14.02
C GLY A 269 -9.21 -10.46 14.80
N GLY A 270 -9.67 -9.35 15.36
CA GLY A 270 -10.97 -9.24 16.04
C GLY A 270 -12.15 -9.56 15.12
N CYS A 271 -11.98 -9.34 13.81
CA CYS A 271 -12.96 -9.64 12.78
C CYS A 271 -12.85 -11.06 12.19
N LEU A 272 -11.86 -11.89 12.57
CA LEU A 272 -11.70 -13.22 11.98
C LEU A 272 -13.03 -13.99 12.02
N ARG A 273 -13.45 -14.53 10.87
CA ARG A 273 -14.68 -15.32 10.71
C ARG A 273 -14.50 -16.30 9.54
N HIS A 274 -15.08 -17.48 9.60
CA HIS A 274 -14.94 -18.54 8.61
C HIS A 274 -13.48 -18.98 8.41
N GLY A 275 -12.62 -18.76 9.41
CA GLY A 275 -11.16 -18.92 9.29
C GLY A 275 -10.51 -17.91 8.33
N LEU A 276 -11.16 -16.76 8.08
CA LEU A 276 -10.72 -15.71 7.15
C LEU A 276 -10.63 -14.35 7.84
N ILE A 277 -9.72 -13.52 7.33
CA ILE A 277 -9.67 -12.08 7.60
C ILE A 277 -10.48 -11.37 6.50
N PRO A 278 -11.27 -10.34 6.83
CA PRO A 278 -12.09 -9.67 5.82
C PRO A 278 -11.23 -8.91 4.81
N ASN A 279 -11.73 -8.84 3.56
CA ASN A 279 -11.15 -7.95 2.56
C ASN A 279 -11.53 -6.51 2.89
N LEU A 280 -12.82 -6.21 2.89
CA LEU A 280 -13.35 -4.91 3.29
C LEU A 280 -13.57 -4.89 4.81
N LEU A 281 -12.93 -3.98 5.54
CA LEU A 281 -13.04 -3.94 7.01
C LEU A 281 -14.35 -3.29 7.50
N ASP A 282 -14.69 -2.10 6.99
CA ASP A 282 -15.83 -1.26 7.43
C ASP A 282 -16.11 -1.26 8.95
N GLY A 283 -15.10 -0.94 9.75
CA GLY A 283 -15.19 -0.92 11.22
C GLY A 283 -15.44 -2.30 11.88
N GLY A 284 -15.44 -3.37 11.10
CA GLY A 284 -15.64 -4.75 11.52
C GLY A 284 -17.09 -5.25 11.47
N LEU A 285 -18.07 -4.36 11.54
CA LEU A 285 -19.50 -4.75 11.64
C LEU A 285 -20.12 -5.12 10.28
N ASN A 286 -19.74 -4.42 9.21
CA ASN A 286 -20.16 -4.74 7.84
C ASN A 286 -18.99 -5.31 7.01
N ALA A 287 -18.03 -5.94 7.70
CA ALA A 287 -16.87 -6.53 7.06
C ALA A 287 -17.27 -7.60 6.03
N ARG A 288 -16.57 -7.63 4.89
CA ARG A 288 -16.85 -8.59 3.81
C ARG A 288 -15.75 -9.65 3.70
N PHE A 289 -16.17 -10.92 3.67
CA PHE A 289 -15.30 -12.11 3.64
C PHE A 289 -15.35 -12.80 2.27
N ASN A 290 -15.12 -12.00 1.21
CA ASN A 290 -15.12 -12.45 -0.18
C ASN A 290 -13.71 -12.79 -0.71
N CYS A 291 -12.68 -12.66 0.14
CA CYS A 291 -11.30 -12.98 -0.22
C CYS A 291 -10.77 -14.16 0.60
N ARG A 292 -9.89 -14.95 -0.01
CA ARG A 292 -9.20 -16.09 0.62
C ARG A 292 -7.74 -15.78 0.92
N ASP A 293 -7.22 -14.65 0.44
CA ASP A 293 -5.82 -14.28 0.50
C ASP A 293 -5.45 -13.41 1.71
N ALA A 294 -6.35 -12.52 2.16
CA ALA A 294 -6.06 -11.61 3.27
C ALA A 294 -5.65 -12.34 4.57
N ILE A 295 -6.18 -13.53 4.86
CA ILE A 295 -5.78 -14.33 6.03
C ILE A 295 -4.31 -14.74 5.97
N TRP A 296 -3.81 -15.14 4.80
CA TRP A 296 -2.43 -15.59 4.62
C TRP A 296 -1.46 -14.41 4.66
N TRP A 297 -1.85 -13.26 4.09
CA TRP A 297 -1.10 -12.02 4.24
C TRP A 297 -1.06 -11.55 5.70
N TRP A 298 -2.18 -11.62 6.42
CA TRP A 298 -2.24 -11.27 7.84
C TRP A 298 -1.30 -12.13 8.69
N MET A 299 -1.32 -13.46 8.51
CA MET A 299 -0.40 -14.36 9.24
C MET A 299 1.06 -14.12 8.85
N TYR A 300 1.35 -13.87 7.58
CA TYR A 300 2.69 -13.50 7.13
C TYR A 300 3.17 -12.16 7.75
N CYS A 301 2.28 -11.18 7.88
CA CYS A 301 2.57 -9.95 8.63
C CYS A 301 2.82 -10.19 10.11
N VAL A 302 2.07 -11.08 10.77
CA VAL A 302 2.34 -11.42 12.17
C VAL A 302 3.73 -12.05 12.31
N LYS A 303 4.12 -12.98 11.41
CA LYS A 303 5.47 -13.53 11.37
C LYS A 303 6.52 -12.41 11.28
N LEU A 304 6.37 -11.52 10.31
CA LEU A 304 7.31 -10.41 10.10
C LEU A 304 7.34 -9.43 11.28
N TYR A 305 6.19 -9.14 11.89
CA TYR A 305 6.12 -8.33 13.10
C TYR A 305 6.92 -8.97 14.24
N VAL A 306 6.76 -10.29 14.46
CA VAL A 306 7.50 -11.02 15.49
C VAL A 306 9.01 -11.00 15.23
N GLU A 307 9.43 -10.99 13.97
CA GLU A 307 10.84 -10.98 13.55
C GLU A 307 11.47 -9.58 13.60
N GLU A 308 10.74 -8.52 13.26
CA GLU A 308 11.27 -7.16 13.06
C GLU A 308 10.94 -6.17 14.20
N ALA A 309 9.83 -6.37 14.91
CA ALA A 309 9.42 -5.44 15.98
C ALA A 309 10.24 -5.64 17.27
N PRO A 310 10.52 -4.57 18.03
CA PRO A 310 11.09 -4.67 19.36
C PRO A 310 10.21 -5.55 20.25
N ASN A 311 10.78 -6.61 20.85
CA ASN A 311 10.05 -7.60 21.63
C ASN A 311 8.84 -8.22 20.88
N GLY A 312 8.94 -8.38 19.56
CA GLY A 312 7.83 -8.74 18.69
C GLY A 312 7.04 -10.00 19.11
N LYS A 313 7.69 -11.00 19.72
CA LYS A 313 7.02 -12.22 20.24
C LYS A 313 5.90 -11.93 21.24
N ALA A 314 5.93 -10.79 21.93
CA ALA A 314 4.91 -10.40 22.90
C ALA A 314 3.52 -10.28 22.26
N ILE A 315 3.44 -9.89 20.98
CA ILE A 315 2.16 -9.70 20.28
C ILE A 315 1.31 -10.97 20.25
N LEU A 316 1.94 -12.16 20.25
CA LEU A 316 1.24 -13.44 20.21
C LEU A 316 0.35 -13.64 21.45
N LYS A 317 0.68 -12.97 22.56
CA LYS A 317 -0.07 -13.01 23.82
C LYS A 317 -0.98 -11.79 24.02
N ASP A 318 -1.10 -10.92 23.02
CA ASP A 318 -2.07 -9.83 23.06
C ASP A 318 -3.49 -10.35 22.95
N LYS A 319 -4.40 -9.60 23.61
CA LYS A 319 -5.83 -9.86 23.59
C LYS A 319 -6.44 -9.32 22.30
N VAL A 320 -6.96 -10.23 21.50
CA VAL A 320 -7.82 -9.95 20.36
C VAL A 320 -9.27 -10.00 20.85
N SER A 321 -9.97 -8.87 20.80
CA SER A 321 -11.40 -8.84 21.10
C SER A 321 -12.16 -9.44 19.92
N ARG A 322 -12.65 -10.67 20.07
CA ARG A 322 -13.41 -11.38 19.03
C ARG A 322 -14.79 -10.74 18.90
N LEU A 323 -14.96 -9.96 17.83
CA LEU A 323 -16.24 -9.34 17.50
C LEU A 323 -17.30 -10.40 17.19
N TYR A 324 -16.87 -11.51 16.58
CA TYR A 324 -17.70 -12.66 16.27
C TYR A 324 -17.01 -13.94 16.78
N PRO A 325 -17.32 -14.41 18.00
CA PRO A 325 -16.71 -15.61 18.59
C PRO A 325 -16.98 -16.90 17.81
N THR A 326 -18.10 -16.95 17.09
CA THR A 326 -18.44 -18.01 16.14
C THR A 326 -19.00 -17.40 14.86
N ASP A 327 -19.00 -18.16 13.78
CA ASP A 327 -19.42 -17.69 12.45
C ASP A 327 -20.85 -17.12 12.41
N ASP A 328 -21.75 -17.70 13.20
CA ASP A 328 -23.17 -17.32 13.28
C ASP A 328 -23.49 -16.42 14.49
N SER A 329 -22.48 -15.97 15.23
CA SER A 329 -22.70 -15.11 16.40
C SER A 329 -23.11 -13.67 16.02
N GLU A 330 -23.80 -13.03 16.95
CA GLU A 330 -24.01 -11.59 16.94
C GLU A 330 -22.78 -10.84 17.47
N PRO A 331 -22.57 -9.57 17.04
CA PRO A 331 -21.41 -8.79 17.45
C PRO A 331 -21.31 -8.66 18.97
N LYS A 332 -20.12 -8.91 19.52
CA LYS A 332 -19.84 -8.80 20.97
C LYS A 332 -19.20 -7.48 21.37
N ALA A 333 -19.42 -7.09 22.63
CA ALA A 333 -18.81 -5.88 23.16
C ALA A 333 -17.28 -6.06 23.33
N PRO A 334 -16.49 -4.97 23.28
CA PRO A 334 -15.04 -5.05 23.44
C PRO A 334 -14.64 -5.69 24.78
N GLY A 335 -13.82 -6.74 24.72
CA GLY A 335 -13.37 -7.47 25.91
C GLY A 335 -14.34 -8.53 26.44
N GLU A 336 -15.56 -8.65 25.89
CA GLU A 336 -16.51 -9.71 26.27
C GLU A 336 -16.01 -11.10 25.88
N CYS A 337 -15.36 -11.18 24.71
CA CYS A 337 -14.79 -12.42 24.17
C CYS A 337 -13.35 -12.15 23.73
N ASP A 338 -12.42 -12.19 24.66
CA ASP A 338 -11.00 -12.07 24.38
C ASP A 338 -10.37 -13.42 24.05
N GLN A 339 -9.57 -13.45 23.00
CA GLN A 339 -8.74 -14.58 22.61
C GLN A 339 -7.29 -14.09 22.46
N LEU A 340 -6.29 -14.93 22.75
CA LEU A 340 -4.90 -14.55 22.49
C LEU A 340 -4.64 -14.58 20.98
N LEU A 341 -3.79 -13.69 20.48
CA LEU A 341 -3.51 -13.62 19.04
C LEU A 341 -3.07 -14.97 18.44
N TYR A 342 -2.23 -15.73 19.14
CA TYR A 342 -1.83 -17.07 18.65
C TYR A 342 -3.01 -18.06 18.57
N GLU A 343 -4.00 -17.92 19.43
CA GLU A 343 -5.19 -18.78 19.43
C GLU A 343 -6.09 -18.40 18.25
N THR A 344 -6.21 -17.11 17.93
CA THR A 344 -6.91 -16.64 16.73
C THR A 344 -6.24 -17.15 15.45
N ILE A 345 -4.90 -17.15 15.40
CA ILE A 345 -4.14 -17.76 14.29
C ILE A 345 -4.40 -19.27 14.22
N GLN A 346 -4.37 -19.95 15.37
CA GLN A 346 -4.61 -21.39 15.45
C GLN A 346 -6.03 -21.76 15.00
N GLU A 347 -7.04 -20.96 15.36
CA GLU A 347 -8.42 -21.11 14.90
C GLU A 347 -8.51 -21.06 13.37
N ALA A 348 -7.87 -20.05 12.75
CA ALA A 348 -7.83 -19.95 11.29
C ALA A 348 -7.20 -21.20 10.65
N LEU A 349 -6.02 -21.61 11.13
CA LEU A 349 -5.34 -22.82 10.61
C LEU A 349 -6.18 -24.08 10.79
N ALA A 350 -6.86 -24.24 11.93
CA ALA A 350 -7.72 -25.38 12.21
C ALA A 350 -8.95 -25.41 11.28
N VAL A 351 -9.58 -24.26 11.01
CA VAL A 351 -10.72 -24.16 10.08
C VAL A 351 -10.30 -24.52 8.66
N HIS A 352 -9.18 -23.97 8.16
CA HIS A 352 -8.66 -24.34 6.84
C HIS A 352 -8.31 -25.82 6.80
N PHE A 353 -7.64 -26.33 7.84
CA PHE A 353 -7.27 -27.73 7.90
C PHE A 353 -8.49 -28.66 7.97
N GLN A 354 -9.56 -28.29 8.66
CA GLN A 354 -10.81 -29.06 8.65
C GLN A 354 -11.51 -28.99 7.27
N GLY A 355 -11.44 -27.83 6.63
CA GLY A 355 -12.19 -27.48 5.43
C GLY A 355 -13.58 -26.95 5.78
N LEU A 356 -14.00 -25.90 5.07
CA LEU A 356 -15.27 -25.23 5.30
C LEU A 356 -15.93 -24.90 3.96
N SER A 357 -17.22 -25.21 3.86
CA SER A 357 -18.11 -24.72 2.82
C SER A 357 -19.13 -23.80 3.47
N TYR A 358 -19.23 -22.56 3.02
CA TYR A 358 -20.12 -21.56 3.61
C TYR A 358 -20.72 -20.67 2.53
N ARG A 359 -21.79 -19.96 2.88
CA ARG A 359 -22.39 -18.93 2.05
C ARG A 359 -22.12 -17.57 2.69
N GLU A 360 -21.72 -16.57 1.91
CA GLU A 360 -21.48 -15.22 2.44
C GLU A 360 -22.71 -14.70 3.20
N ARG A 361 -22.48 -14.19 4.42
CA ARG A 361 -23.54 -13.57 5.24
C ARG A 361 -24.15 -12.42 4.45
N ASN A 362 -25.49 -12.36 4.41
CA ASN A 362 -26.25 -11.35 3.67
C ASN A 362 -26.11 -11.44 2.13
N ALA A 363 -25.74 -12.60 1.58
CA ALA A 363 -25.65 -12.86 0.15
C ALA A 363 -26.82 -12.28 -0.66
N GLY A 364 -26.49 -11.69 -1.81
CA GLY A 364 -27.41 -10.96 -2.68
C GLY A 364 -26.93 -9.54 -2.97
N THR A 365 -27.79 -8.76 -3.62
CA THR A 365 -27.46 -7.42 -4.14
C THR A 365 -27.05 -6.40 -3.10
N ARG A 366 -27.32 -6.66 -1.81
CA ARG A 366 -26.90 -5.80 -0.69
C ARG A 366 -25.39 -5.76 -0.48
N ILE A 367 -24.71 -6.89 -0.72
CA ILE A 367 -23.26 -6.99 -0.50
C ILE A 367 -22.47 -7.05 -1.81
N ASP A 368 -23.12 -7.42 -2.92
CA ASP A 368 -22.52 -7.41 -4.25
C ASP A 368 -23.59 -7.22 -5.33
N ALA A 369 -23.51 -6.13 -6.09
CA ALA A 369 -24.50 -5.78 -7.10
C ALA A 369 -24.38 -6.60 -8.40
N HIS A 370 -23.32 -7.41 -8.56
CA HIS A 370 -22.99 -8.03 -9.84
C HIS A 370 -22.81 -9.54 -9.77
N MET A 371 -22.28 -10.04 -8.65
CA MET A 371 -22.02 -11.45 -8.44
C MET A 371 -23.28 -12.32 -8.61
N LYS A 372 -23.12 -13.44 -9.32
CA LYS A 372 -24.18 -14.47 -9.46
C LYS A 372 -24.34 -15.28 -8.18
N ASP A 373 -25.50 -15.92 -8.01
CA ASP A 373 -25.82 -16.70 -6.79
C ASP A 373 -24.74 -17.73 -6.41
N LYS A 374 -24.15 -18.42 -7.38
CA LYS A 374 -23.05 -19.38 -7.19
C LYS A 374 -21.83 -18.73 -6.51
N GLY A 375 -21.52 -17.48 -6.85
CA GLY A 375 -20.31 -16.78 -6.38
C GLY A 375 -20.30 -16.55 -4.86
N PHE A 376 -21.47 -16.45 -4.23
CA PHE A 376 -21.59 -16.29 -2.78
C PHE A 376 -21.32 -17.59 -2.00
N ASN A 377 -21.30 -18.75 -2.67
CA ASN A 377 -21.04 -20.04 -2.05
C ASN A 377 -19.55 -20.35 -2.16
N ASN A 378 -18.85 -20.30 -1.03
CA ASN A 378 -17.41 -20.46 -0.98
C ASN A 378 -17.01 -21.79 -0.34
N ARG A 379 -15.83 -22.26 -0.75
CA ARG A 379 -15.15 -23.41 -0.15
C ARG A 379 -13.71 -23.03 0.13
N ILE A 380 -13.21 -23.43 1.29
CA ILE A 380 -11.80 -23.37 1.66
C ILE A 380 -11.39 -24.71 2.25
N GLY A 381 -10.13 -25.10 2.08
CA GLY A 381 -9.63 -26.33 2.65
C GLY A 381 -8.19 -26.63 2.30
N ILE A 382 -7.68 -27.72 2.86
CA ILE A 382 -6.33 -28.22 2.60
C ILE A 382 -6.39 -29.57 1.89
N ASN A 383 -5.71 -29.67 0.76
CA ASN A 383 -5.59 -30.91 -0.01
C ASN A 383 -4.79 -31.94 0.83
N PRO A 384 -5.35 -33.12 1.16
CA PRO A 384 -4.66 -34.12 1.99
C PRO A 384 -3.37 -34.70 1.37
N GLU A 385 -3.30 -34.74 0.04
CA GLU A 385 -2.17 -35.32 -0.69
C GLU A 385 -1.00 -34.35 -0.71
N THR A 386 -1.25 -33.12 -1.17
CA THR A 386 -0.21 -32.10 -1.39
C THR A 386 0.02 -31.18 -0.20
N GLY A 387 -0.94 -31.07 0.72
CA GLY A 387 -0.91 -30.10 1.83
C GLY A 387 -1.25 -28.66 1.42
N PHE A 388 -1.57 -28.40 0.14
CA PHE A 388 -1.85 -27.05 -0.34
C PHE A 388 -3.21 -26.54 0.12
N VAL A 389 -3.26 -25.25 0.46
CA VAL A 389 -4.52 -24.52 0.57
C VAL A 389 -5.19 -24.42 -0.81
N PHE A 390 -6.48 -24.73 -0.85
CA PHE A 390 -7.32 -24.56 -2.01
C PHE A 390 -8.64 -23.89 -1.63
N GLY A 391 -9.31 -23.30 -2.62
CA GLY A 391 -10.66 -22.82 -2.41
C GLY A 391 -11.25 -22.05 -3.58
N GLY A 392 -12.46 -21.55 -3.34
CA GLY A 392 -13.25 -20.80 -4.30
C GLY A 392 -13.89 -21.65 -5.40
N ASN A 393 -14.35 -20.98 -6.45
CA ASN A 393 -14.95 -21.55 -7.65
C ASN A 393 -14.87 -20.55 -8.81
N ASN A 394 -15.23 -20.98 -10.03
CA ASN A 394 -15.14 -20.13 -11.23
C ASN A 394 -16.09 -18.91 -11.29
N ALA A 395 -16.99 -18.76 -10.32
CA ALA A 395 -17.92 -17.64 -10.19
C ALA A 395 -17.53 -16.67 -9.06
N ASN A 396 -16.34 -16.82 -8.46
CA ASN A 396 -15.86 -15.95 -7.39
C ASN A 396 -14.50 -15.28 -7.71
N CYS A 397 -14.16 -14.32 -6.86
CA CYS A 397 -12.97 -13.48 -6.96
C CYS A 397 -12.15 -13.55 -5.65
N GLY A 398 -11.73 -14.74 -5.24
CA GLY A 398 -11.14 -14.96 -3.91
C GLY A 398 -9.68 -14.50 -3.73
N THR A 399 -9.05 -13.88 -4.71
CA THR A 399 -7.64 -13.44 -4.66
C THR A 399 -7.53 -11.99 -5.13
N TRP A 400 -6.39 -11.32 -4.98
CA TRP A 400 -6.18 -9.93 -5.39
C TRP A 400 -6.52 -9.60 -6.84
N MET A 401 -6.52 -10.59 -7.73
CA MET A 401 -7.05 -10.44 -9.08
C MET A 401 -8.58 -10.58 -9.09
N ASP A 402 -9.30 -9.64 -8.48
CA ASP A 402 -10.70 -9.79 -8.05
C ASP A 402 -11.77 -9.10 -8.90
N LYS A 403 -11.47 -8.73 -10.15
CA LYS A 403 -12.44 -8.05 -11.02
C LYS A 403 -13.65 -8.93 -11.37
N MET A 404 -14.80 -8.62 -10.76
CA MET A 404 -16.11 -9.14 -11.13
C MET A 404 -16.70 -8.33 -12.31
N GLY A 405 -17.05 -9.00 -13.41
CA GLY A 405 -17.67 -8.35 -14.57
C GLY A 405 -19.02 -7.71 -14.23
N SER A 406 -19.32 -6.57 -14.87
CA SER A 406 -20.46 -5.71 -14.50
C SER A 406 -21.19 -5.09 -15.69
N CYS A 407 -20.91 -5.52 -16.92
CA CYS A 407 -21.51 -5.01 -18.15
C CYS A 407 -22.59 -5.99 -18.66
N ASP A 408 -23.82 -5.51 -18.78
CA ASP A 408 -24.92 -6.29 -19.38
C ASP A 408 -24.78 -6.40 -20.89
N LYS A 409 -24.34 -5.32 -21.55
CA LYS A 409 -24.21 -5.23 -23.01
C LYS A 409 -23.27 -6.30 -23.59
N SER A 410 -22.09 -6.48 -22.99
CA SER A 410 -21.15 -7.54 -23.34
C SER A 410 -21.50 -8.92 -22.76
N GLY A 411 -22.54 -9.01 -21.91
CA GLY A 411 -22.92 -10.24 -21.22
C GLY A 411 -21.92 -10.73 -20.17
N ASN A 412 -21.02 -9.87 -19.68
CA ASN A 412 -19.99 -10.25 -18.69
C ASN A 412 -20.42 -10.05 -17.23
N ARG A 413 -21.62 -9.51 -16.96
CA ARG A 413 -22.12 -9.31 -15.59
C ARG A 413 -22.06 -10.59 -14.76
N GLY A 414 -21.43 -10.50 -13.59
CA GLY A 414 -21.31 -11.59 -12.63
C GLY A 414 -20.40 -12.72 -13.08
N VAL A 415 -19.57 -12.48 -14.09
CA VAL A 415 -18.51 -13.39 -14.55
C VAL A 415 -17.16 -12.82 -14.08
N PRO A 416 -16.44 -13.51 -13.19
CA PRO A 416 -15.08 -13.13 -12.83
C PRO A 416 -14.18 -13.07 -14.06
N SER A 417 -13.33 -12.04 -14.13
CA SER A 417 -12.42 -11.87 -15.27
C SER A 417 -11.15 -12.70 -15.15
N SER A 418 -10.79 -13.05 -13.92
CA SER A 418 -9.61 -13.82 -13.54
C SER A 418 -9.91 -14.68 -12.32
N PRO A 419 -10.84 -15.67 -12.41
CA PRO A 419 -11.05 -16.60 -11.31
C PRO A 419 -9.77 -17.38 -11.05
N ARG A 420 -9.35 -17.43 -9.79
CA ARG A 420 -8.14 -18.13 -9.32
C ARG A 420 -8.48 -19.13 -8.25
N ASP A 421 -9.51 -19.93 -8.51
CA ASP A 421 -9.95 -21.03 -7.67
C ASP A 421 -8.96 -22.22 -7.71
N GLY A 422 -9.11 -23.15 -6.77
CA GLY A 422 -8.07 -24.15 -6.51
C GLY A 422 -6.94 -23.57 -5.65
N SER A 423 -5.71 -24.02 -5.91
CA SER A 423 -4.53 -23.64 -5.13
C SER A 423 -3.75 -22.53 -5.85
N ALA A 424 -3.93 -21.28 -5.44
CA ALA A 424 -3.18 -20.14 -5.99
C ALA A 424 -1.75 -20.14 -5.45
N VAL A 425 -0.77 -19.91 -6.34
CA VAL A 425 0.67 -20.09 -6.06
C VAL A 425 1.16 -19.27 -4.86
N GLU A 426 0.73 -18.01 -4.74
CA GLU A 426 1.14 -17.13 -3.63
C GLU A 426 0.53 -17.56 -2.30
N LEU A 427 -0.66 -18.15 -2.31
CA LEU A 427 -1.31 -18.63 -1.08
C LEU A 427 -0.60 -19.85 -0.52
N VAL A 428 -0.12 -20.75 -1.39
CA VAL A 428 0.70 -21.89 -0.97
C VAL A 428 2.04 -21.43 -0.40
N GLY A 429 2.67 -20.42 -1.00
CA GLY A 429 3.89 -19.81 -0.46
C GLY A 429 3.67 -19.16 0.91
N LEU A 430 2.63 -18.33 1.05
CA LEU A 430 2.28 -17.68 2.32
C LEU A 430 1.86 -18.68 3.40
N GLN A 431 1.16 -19.75 3.00
CA GLN A 431 0.84 -20.88 3.86
C GLN A 431 2.11 -21.54 4.40
N MET A 432 3.08 -21.83 3.53
CA MET A 432 4.37 -22.39 3.95
C MET A 432 5.08 -21.50 4.97
N ALA A 433 5.17 -20.20 4.68
CA ALA A 433 5.79 -19.23 5.59
C ALA A 433 5.09 -19.18 6.96
N SER A 434 3.75 -19.23 6.95
CA SER A 434 2.92 -19.23 8.17
C SER A 434 3.11 -20.51 8.99
N LEU A 435 3.17 -21.68 8.34
CA LEU A 435 3.37 -22.97 9.02
C LEU A 435 4.78 -23.09 9.62
N ARG A 436 5.81 -22.67 8.89
CA ARG A 436 7.19 -22.63 9.43
C ARG A 436 7.31 -21.64 10.59
N PHE A 437 6.59 -20.53 10.55
CA PHE A 437 6.50 -19.62 11.68
C PHE A 437 5.85 -20.28 12.90
N MET A 438 4.67 -20.89 12.75
CA MET A 438 3.98 -21.58 13.85
C MET A 438 4.79 -22.75 14.41
N GLN A 439 5.44 -23.53 13.54
CA GLN A 439 6.38 -24.58 13.93
C GLN A 439 7.46 -24.04 14.86
N ARG A 440 8.16 -22.98 14.44
CA ARG A 440 9.24 -22.37 15.22
C ARG A 440 8.74 -21.83 16.57
N MET A 441 7.59 -21.15 16.58
CA MET A 441 7.01 -20.64 17.83
C MET A 441 6.63 -21.76 18.81
N ALA A 442 6.17 -22.91 18.30
CA ALA A 442 5.87 -24.09 19.11
C ALA A 442 7.15 -24.77 19.65
N GLU A 443 8.17 -24.95 18.81
CA GLU A 443 9.47 -25.54 19.18
C GLU A 443 10.20 -24.70 20.24
N GLU A 444 10.11 -23.37 20.12
CA GLU A 444 10.65 -22.41 21.10
C GLU A 444 9.76 -22.26 22.36
N LYS A 445 8.63 -22.98 22.44
CA LYS A 445 7.66 -22.94 23.55
C LYS A 445 7.06 -21.54 23.80
N VAL A 446 6.98 -20.72 22.75
CA VAL A 446 6.31 -19.41 22.78
C VAL A 446 4.79 -19.59 22.79
N ILE A 447 4.31 -20.59 22.05
CA ILE A 447 2.90 -21.00 21.96
C ILE A 447 2.75 -22.48 22.35
N PRO A 448 1.59 -22.90 22.90
CA PRO A 448 1.39 -24.28 23.34
C PRO A 448 0.92 -25.23 22.24
N CYS A 449 0.33 -24.71 21.15
CA CYS A 449 -0.17 -25.52 20.05
C CYS A 449 0.97 -26.04 19.16
N THR A 450 0.87 -27.28 18.68
CA THR A 450 1.92 -27.97 17.91
C THR A 450 1.45 -28.47 16.53
N GLY A 451 0.16 -28.32 16.23
CA GLY A 451 -0.45 -28.85 15.01
C GLY A 451 -1.94 -28.59 14.92
N VAL A 452 -2.58 -29.31 14.01
CA VAL A 452 -4.01 -29.21 13.67
C VAL A 452 -4.61 -30.61 13.52
N GLU A 453 -5.92 -30.71 13.76
CA GLU A 453 -6.69 -31.95 13.63
C GLU A 453 -7.85 -31.73 12.66
N ARG A 454 -8.16 -32.76 11.85
CA ARG A 454 -9.33 -32.85 10.99
C ARG A 454 -10.09 -34.12 11.34
N THR A 455 -11.41 -34.02 11.44
CA THR A 455 -12.29 -35.19 11.52
C THR A 455 -13.07 -35.34 10.21
N THR A 456 -13.00 -36.51 9.58
CA THR A 456 -13.74 -36.84 8.35
C THR A 456 -14.34 -38.22 8.48
N ASN A 457 -15.67 -38.35 8.35
CA ASN A 457 -16.41 -39.61 8.50
C ASN A 457 -16.04 -40.38 9.79
N GLY A 458 -15.85 -39.66 10.90
CA GLY A 458 -15.45 -40.22 12.19
C GLY A 458 -13.96 -40.57 12.33
N THR A 459 -13.17 -40.49 11.25
CA THR A 459 -11.71 -40.71 11.29
C THR A 459 -11.01 -39.40 11.61
N LYS A 460 -10.17 -39.40 12.65
CA LYS A 460 -9.34 -38.26 13.04
C LYS A 460 -7.97 -38.34 12.37
N THR A 461 -7.57 -37.24 11.74
CA THR A 461 -6.23 -37.05 11.15
C THR A 461 -5.60 -35.83 11.80
N THR A 462 -4.40 -35.99 12.35
CA THR A 462 -3.66 -34.92 13.02
C THR A 462 -2.33 -34.72 12.33
N TRP A 463 -2.02 -33.47 11.97
CA TRP A 463 -0.71 -33.08 11.45
C TRP A 463 -0.07 -32.07 12.40
N THR A 464 1.19 -32.30 12.75
CA THR A 464 2.04 -31.22 13.29
C THR A 464 2.26 -30.15 12.23
N TYR A 465 2.56 -28.91 12.62
CA TYR A 465 2.89 -27.87 11.64
C TYR A 465 4.06 -28.26 10.74
N LYS A 466 5.05 -28.97 11.31
CA LYS A 466 6.18 -29.52 10.57
C LYS A 466 5.74 -30.52 9.50
N GLN A 467 4.93 -31.53 9.87
CA GLN A 467 4.44 -32.53 8.90
C GLN A 467 3.64 -31.88 7.76
N TRP A 468 2.85 -30.86 8.09
CA TRP A 468 2.09 -30.13 7.09
C TRP A 468 3.02 -29.34 6.14
N ALA A 469 3.96 -28.58 6.70
CA ALA A 469 4.94 -27.82 5.90
C ALA A 469 5.83 -28.74 5.03
N ASP A 470 6.29 -29.87 5.58
CA ASP A 470 7.10 -30.85 4.83
C ASP A 470 6.32 -31.43 3.65
N LYS A 471 5.02 -31.73 3.85
CA LYS A 471 4.15 -32.18 2.76
C LYS A 471 3.99 -31.14 1.65
N ILE A 472 3.90 -29.84 1.98
CA ILE A 472 3.90 -28.77 0.97
C ILE A 472 5.24 -28.76 0.22
N SER A 473 6.36 -28.81 0.95
CA SER A 473 7.72 -28.83 0.40
C SER A 473 7.92 -29.99 -0.59
N ASP A 474 7.44 -31.19 -0.25
CA ASP A 474 7.60 -32.39 -1.07
C ASP A 474 6.81 -32.35 -2.39
N ASN A 475 5.84 -31.43 -2.51
CA ASN A 475 4.87 -31.40 -3.59
C ASN A 475 4.91 -30.11 -4.42
N PHE A 476 5.33 -28.98 -3.85
CA PHE A 476 5.24 -27.66 -4.50
C PHE A 476 5.85 -27.66 -5.90
N GLU A 477 7.13 -28.01 -5.99
CA GLU A 477 7.87 -27.99 -7.24
C GLU A 477 7.29 -28.96 -8.28
N LYS A 478 6.92 -30.18 -7.85
CA LYS A 478 6.34 -31.21 -8.72
C LYS A 478 5.05 -30.76 -9.40
N HIS A 479 4.24 -29.96 -8.70
CA HIS A 479 2.93 -29.57 -9.21
C HIS A 479 2.91 -28.20 -9.89
N PHE A 480 3.71 -27.24 -9.40
CA PHE A 480 3.71 -25.86 -9.91
C PHE A 480 4.76 -25.60 -10.99
N TYR A 481 5.93 -26.22 -10.95
CA TYR A 481 6.96 -25.94 -11.97
C TYR A 481 6.58 -26.60 -13.31
N VAL A 482 6.71 -25.84 -14.39
CA VAL A 482 6.45 -26.28 -15.77
C VAL A 482 7.79 -26.38 -16.48
N ASP A 483 8.29 -27.59 -16.63
CA ASP A 483 9.55 -27.90 -17.30
C ASP A 483 9.32 -28.36 -18.75
N GLU A 484 10.41 -28.68 -19.46
CA GLU A 484 10.35 -29.20 -20.84
C GLU A 484 9.59 -30.53 -20.94
N SER A 485 9.57 -31.34 -19.87
CA SER A 485 8.92 -32.65 -19.86
C SER A 485 7.41 -32.58 -19.61
N THR A 486 6.89 -31.44 -19.15
CA THR A 486 5.46 -31.28 -18.80
C THR A 486 4.57 -31.39 -20.05
N ASP A 487 3.93 -32.55 -20.23
CA ASP A 487 3.02 -32.78 -21.36
C ASP A 487 1.57 -32.44 -20.99
N SER A 488 1.11 -31.28 -21.42
CA SER A 488 -0.28 -30.85 -21.28
C SER A 488 -0.64 -29.89 -22.41
N LYS A 489 -1.82 -30.10 -23.01
CA LYS A 489 -2.36 -29.26 -24.09
C LYS A 489 -2.62 -27.81 -23.69
N PHE A 490 -2.58 -27.50 -22.39
CA PHE A 490 -2.83 -26.16 -21.86
C PHE A 490 -1.56 -25.36 -21.59
N VAL A 491 -0.38 -25.97 -21.75
CA VAL A 491 0.90 -25.30 -21.49
C VAL A 491 1.17 -24.26 -22.58
N ASN A 492 1.18 -22.97 -22.20
CA ASN A 492 1.56 -21.87 -23.09
C ASN A 492 3.08 -21.65 -23.09
N LYS A 493 3.71 -21.65 -21.90
CA LYS A 493 5.14 -21.37 -21.71
C LYS A 493 5.80 -22.43 -20.82
N LYS A 494 7.12 -22.58 -20.98
CA LYS A 494 7.99 -23.49 -20.21
C LYS A 494 8.98 -22.68 -19.37
N GLY A 495 9.54 -23.31 -18.35
CA GLY A 495 10.45 -22.64 -17.41
C GLY A 495 9.71 -21.55 -16.64
N MET A 496 8.54 -21.88 -16.09
CA MET A 496 7.69 -21.01 -15.28
C MET A 496 7.08 -21.79 -14.13
N TYR A 497 6.54 -21.10 -13.12
CA TYR A 497 5.62 -21.70 -12.17
C TYR A 497 4.18 -21.36 -12.58
N LYS A 498 3.30 -22.37 -12.53
CA LYS A 498 1.85 -22.22 -12.72
C LYS A 498 1.29 -21.13 -11.81
N ASP A 499 0.25 -20.46 -12.28
CA ASP A 499 -0.44 -19.45 -11.47
C ASP A 499 -1.36 -20.07 -10.42
N THR A 500 -2.03 -21.16 -10.81
CA THR A 500 -2.92 -21.95 -9.96
C THR A 500 -2.70 -23.44 -10.20
N LEU A 501 -3.22 -24.27 -9.28
CA LEU A 501 -3.31 -25.71 -9.44
C LEU A 501 -4.72 -26.18 -9.11
N GLY A 502 -5.35 -26.85 -10.08
CA GLY A 502 -6.66 -27.47 -9.93
C GLY A 502 -7.82 -26.48 -10.01
N SER A 503 -7.69 -25.41 -10.80
CA SER A 503 -8.83 -24.53 -11.10
C SER A 503 -9.90 -25.25 -11.91
N GLU A 504 -11.17 -24.85 -11.74
CA GLU A 504 -12.32 -25.36 -12.52
C GLU A 504 -12.15 -25.09 -14.04
N ILE A 505 -11.33 -24.12 -14.41
CA ILE A 505 -10.98 -23.79 -15.80
C ILE A 505 -9.51 -24.22 -16.06
N PRO A 506 -9.24 -25.41 -16.62
CA PRO A 506 -7.91 -26.01 -16.55
C PRO A 506 -6.75 -25.24 -17.21
N TRP A 507 -7.04 -24.34 -18.18
CA TRP A 507 -5.99 -23.55 -18.83
C TRP A 507 -5.52 -22.37 -17.99
N THR A 508 -6.29 -21.92 -16.98
CA THR A 508 -5.87 -20.81 -16.11
C THR A 508 -4.67 -21.20 -15.24
N ASP A 509 -4.56 -22.48 -14.86
CA ASP A 509 -3.40 -23.03 -14.14
C ASP A 509 -2.08 -22.72 -14.85
N PHE A 510 -2.06 -22.75 -16.19
CA PHE A 510 -0.86 -22.64 -17.00
C PHE A 510 -0.59 -21.22 -17.54
N GLN A 511 -1.33 -20.22 -17.08
CA GLN A 511 -1.05 -18.83 -17.46
C GLN A 511 0.19 -18.31 -16.74
N LEU A 512 1.10 -17.69 -17.48
CA LEU A 512 2.22 -16.98 -16.91
C LEU A 512 1.73 -15.64 -16.34
N ARG A 513 1.78 -15.51 -15.01
CA ARG A 513 1.36 -14.32 -14.27
C ARG A 513 2.41 -13.87 -13.25
N CYS A 514 2.26 -12.65 -12.75
CA CYS A 514 3.19 -12.01 -11.82
C CYS A 514 3.05 -12.48 -10.35
N ASN A 515 2.33 -13.58 -10.08
CA ASN A 515 2.02 -14.04 -8.73
C ASN A 515 3.08 -14.96 -8.11
N PHE A 516 3.69 -15.85 -8.90
CA PHE A 516 4.68 -16.80 -8.37
C PHE A 516 5.90 -16.16 -7.68
N PRO A 517 6.40 -14.96 -8.06
CA PRO A 517 7.50 -14.32 -7.33
C PRO A 517 7.17 -14.04 -5.86
N ILE A 518 5.89 -13.94 -5.50
CA ILE A 518 5.47 -13.81 -4.11
C ILE A 518 5.84 -15.08 -3.34
N ALA A 519 5.50 -16.27 -3.86
CA ALA A 519 5.87 -17.54 -3.25
C ALA A 519 7.39 -17.69 -3.12
N LEU A 520 8.13 -17.30 -4.18
CA LEU A 520 9.59 -17.30 -4.19
C LEU A 520 10.20 -16.38 -3.13
N CYS A 521 9.55 -15.25 -2.82
CA CYS A 521 10.01 -14.35 -1.76
C CYS A 521 9.72 -14.86 -0.36
N VAL A 522 8.49 -15.32 -0.12
CA VAL A 522 8.02 -15.61 1.24
C VAL A 522 8.42 -17.00 1.72
N ALA A 523 8.65 -17.93 0.79
CA ALA A 523 9.04 -19.32 1.06
C ALA A 523 10.02 -19.84 -0.03
N PRO A 524 11.23 -19.25 -0.13
CA PRO A 524 12.21 -19.64 -1.16
C PRO A 524 12.64 -21.11 -1.08
N GLU A 525 12.50 -21.75 0.09
CA GLU A 525 12.79 -23.17 0.32
C GLU A 525 11.93 -24.14 -0.50
N LEU A 526 10.82 -23.67 -1.08
CA LEU A 526 9.92 -24.50 -1.89
C LEU A 526 10.44 -24.79 -3.30
N CYS A 527 11.52 -24.13 -3.74
CA CYS A 527 11.92 -24.10 -5.14
C CYS A 527 13.39 -24.43 -5.33
N ASP A 528 13.69 -25.21 -6.37
CA ASP A 528 15.04 -25.37 -6.89
C ASP A 528 15.58 -24.00 -7.36
N PRO A 529 16.78 -23.58 -6.90
CA PRO A 529 17.31 -22.28 -7.24
C PRO A 529 17.51 -22.01 -8.73
N LYS A 530 17.75 -23.04 -9.56
CA LYS A 530 17.93 -22.88 -11.01
C LYS A 530 16.58 -22.75 -11.71
N HIS A 531 15.59 -23.54 -11.29
CA HIS A 531 14.21 -23.40 -11.77
C HIS A 531 13.60 -22.04 -11.42
N ALA A 532 13.76 -21.60 -10.17
CA ALA A 532 13.35 -20.28 -9.71
C ALA A 532 13.99 -19.17 -10.55
N TRP A 533 15.30 -19.22 -10.76
CA TRP A 533 15.99 -18.25 -11.60
C TRP A 533 15.49 -18.24 -13.04
N ARG A 534 15.33 -19.42 -13.65
CA ARG A 534 14.77 -19.56 -15.00
C ARG A 534 13.37 -18.95 -15.12
N ALA A 535 12.50 -19.22 -14.14
CA ALA A 535 11.16 -18.64 -14.08
C ALA A 535 11.17 -17.12 -13.94
N LEU A 536 12.07 -16.56 -13.14
CA LEU A 536 12.24 -15.12 -12.99
C LEU A 536 12.75 -14.44 -14.27
N GLU A 537 13.62 -15.08 -15.03
CA GLU A 537 14.05 -14.59 -16.35
C GLU A 537 12.91 -14.71 -17.39
N THR A 538 12.07 -15.75 -17.31
CA THR A 538 10.83 -15.82 -18.10
C THR A 538 9.88 -14.66 -17.74
N ALA A 539 9.68 -14.37 -16.46
CA ALA A 539 8.87 -13.23 -16.02
C ALA A 539 9.48 -11.88 -16.46
N LYS A 540 10.81 -11.73 -16.42
CA LYS A 540 11.50 -10.56 -16.95
C LYS A 540 11.14 -10.31 -18.41
N LYS A 541 11.16 -11.36 -19.22
CA LYS A 541 10.92 -11.27 -20.67
C LYS A 541 9.46 -10.94 -21.00
N TYR A 542 8.52 -11.55 -20.30
CA TYR A 542 7.10 -11.52 -20.68
C TYR A 542 6.22 -10.63 -19.81
N LEU A 543 6.65 -10.29 -18.61
CA LEU A 543 5.81 -9.58 -17.64
C LEU A 543 6.38 -8.23 -17.19
N LEU A 544 7.69 -7.99 -17.26
CA LEU A 544 8.27 -6.75 -16.78
C LEU A 544 7.84 -5.56 -17.67
N GLY A 545 7.13 -4.60 -17.08
CA GLY A 545 6.88 -3.28 -17.64
C GLY A 545 7.83 -2.22 -17.06
N PRO A 546 7.73 -0.95 -17.51
CA PRO A 546 8.63 0.11 -17.04
C PRO A 546 8.47 0.47 -15.57
N LEU A 547 7.24 0.44 -15.05
CA LEU A 547 6.91 0.75 -13.64
C LEU A 547 6.30 -0.44 -12.90
N GLY A 548 5.59 -1.31 -13.60
CA GLY A 548 4.89 -2.43 -12.98
C GLY A 548 5.11 -3.75 -13.71
N MET A 549 4.54 -4.81 -13.16
CA MET A 549 4.49 -6.14 -13.77
C MET A 549 3.14 -6.30 -14.47
N LYS A 550 3.16 -6.66 -15.75
CA LYS A 550 1.97 -7.12 -16.49
C LYS A 550 1.33 -8.27 -15.72
N THR A 551 0.02 -8.20 -15.56
CA THR A 551 -0.75 -9.19 -14.82
C THR A 551 -0.96 -10.50 -15.56
N LEU A 552 -0.70 -10.50 -16.87
CA LEU A 552 -0.75 -11.66 -17.76
C LEU A 552 0.33 -11.52 -18.85
N ASP A 553 0.87 -12.64 -19.31
CA ASP A 553 1.78 -12.72 -20.47
C ASP A 553 1.20 -11.97 -21.68
N PHE A 554 1.99 -11.06 -22.27
CA PHE A 554 1.55 -10.26 -23.41
C PHE A 554 1.31 -11.08 -24.68
N GLU A 555 1.82 -12.31 -24.75
CA GLU A 555 1.54 -13.25 -25.85
C GLU A 555 0.29 -14.11 -25.60
N ASP A 556 -0.33 -14.04 -24.41
CA ASP A 556 -1.56 -14.77 -24.12
C ASP A 556 -2.75 -14.13 -24.88
N TRP A 557 -3.64 -14.97 -25.43
CA TRP A 557 -4.82 -14.52 -26.17
C TRP A 557 -5.76 -13.63 -25.34
N GLY A 558 -5.74 -13.80 -24.01
CA GLY A 558 -6.51 -13.01 -23.05
C GLY A 558 -5.91 -11.65 -22.69
N TYR A 559 -4.69 -11.33 -23.17
CA TYR A 559 -4.01 -10.08 -22.82
C TYR A 559 -4.70 -8.83 -23.38
N ARG A 560 -4.99 -7.87 -22.51
CA ARG A 560 -5.58 -6.56 -22.81
C ARG A 560 -4.96 -5.50 -21.89
N GLY A 561 -3.85 -4.89 -22.32
CA GLY A 561 -3.00 -4.04 -21.47
C GLY A 561 -3.57 -2.68 -21.03
N ASN A 562 -4.66 -2.19 -21.64
CA ASN A 562 -5.19 -0.84 -21.39
C ASN A 562 -6.50 -0.90 -20.61
N TYR A 563 -6.44 -0.61 -19.32
CA TYR A 563 -7.59 -0.51 -18.43
C TYR A 563 -8.32 0.83 -18.63
N ASP A 564 -9.63 0.73 -18.84
CA ASP A 564 -10.58 1.84 -18.82
C ASP A 564 -11.90 1.30 -18.27
N ASN A 565 -12.27 1.76 -17.07
CA ASN A 565 -13.45 1.27 -16.37
C ASN A 565 -14.77 1.78 -16.97
N SER A 566 -14.71 2.78 -17.86
CA SER A 566 -15.86 3.43 -18.47
C SER A 566 -16.30 2.82 -19.80
N ILE A 567 -15.51 1.91 -20.39
CA ILE A 567 -15.83 1.25 -21.67
C ILE A 567 -17.13 0.46 -21.57
N ASP A 568 -18.16 0.89 -22.30
CA ASP A 568 -19.43 0.16 -22.46
C ASP A 568 -19.59 -0.38 -23.89
N SER A 569 -18.97 -1.52 -24.16
CA SER A 569 -18.89 -2.16 -25.49
C SER A 569 -19.44 -3.60 -25.48
N ASP A 570 -19.51 -4.22 -26.66
CA ASP A 570 -19.86 -5.65 -26.78
C ASP A 570 -18.66 -6.59 -26.51
N ASP A 571 -17.44 -6.03 -26.36
CA ASP A 571 -16.25 -6.83 -26.02
C ASP A 571 -16.19 -7.11 -24.50
N LYS A 572 -16.57 -8.33 -24.13
CA LYS A 572 -16.55 -8.82 -22.75
C LYS A 572 -15.18 -8.75 -22.08
N SER A 573 -14.09 -8.70 -22.84
CA SER A 573 -12.72 -8.71 -22.30
C SER A 573 -12.27 -7.36 -21.75
N VAL A 574 -12.92 -6.26 -22.16
CA VAL A 574 -12.56 -4.90 -21.72
C VAL A 574 -13.72 -4.13 -21.12
N SER A 575 -14.98 -4.46 -21.45
CA SER A 575 -16.14 -3.70 -20.98
C SER A 575 -16.25 -3.65 -19.46
N HIS A 576 -16.51 -2.44 -18.95
CA HIS A 576 -16.49 -2.05 -17.54
C HIS A 576 -15.21 -2.49 -16.80
N GLY A 577 -14.08 -2.45 -17.51
CA GLY A 577 -12.77 -2.74 -16.96
C GLY A 577 -12.51 -4.21 -16.67
N ALA A 578 -13.14 -5.15 -17.40
CA ALA A 578 -12.94 -6.59 -17.22
C ALA A 578 -11.45 -7.01 -17.34
N ASN A 579 -10.64 -6.22 -18.05
CA ASN A 579 -9.21 -6.48 -18.19
C ASN A 579 -8.32 -6.02 -17.02
N TYR A 580 -8.87 -5.53 -15.90
CA TYR A 580 -8.12 -4.97 -14.78
C TYR A 580 -6.92 -5.81 -14.30
N HIS A 581 -7.02 -7.14 -14.40
CA HIS A 581 -5.93 -8.10 -14.09
C HIS A 581 -5.57 -9.04 -15.26
N ASN A 582 -5.81 -8.63 -16.50
CA ASN A 582 -5.49 -9.43 -17.69
C ASN A 582 -4.62 -8.63 -18.66
N GLY A 583 -3.61 -7.93 -18.15
CA GLY A 583 -2.68 -7.16 -18.97
C GLY A 583 -2.09 -5.92 -18.31
N PRO A 584 -2.89 -5.07 -17.63
CA PRO A 584 -2.38 -3.87 -16.99
C PRO A 584 -1.20 -4.17 -16.06
N GLU A 585 -0.31 -3.20 -15.97
CA GLU A 585 0.98 -3.31 -15.29
C GLU A 585 0.84 -2.83 -13.85
N TRP A 586 0.73 -3.77 -12.92
CA TRP A 586 0.57 -3.45 -11.50
C TRP A 586 1.93 -3.19 -10.85
N VAL A 587 2.02 -2.17 -9.99
CA VAL A 587 3.32 -1.75 -9.45
C VAL A 587 3.76 -2.64 -8.28
N TRP A 588 2.90 -2.94 -7.31
CA TRP A 588 3.30 -3.72 -6.12
C TRP A 588 3.97 -5.08 -6.40
N PRO A 589 3.59 -5.89 -7.44
CA PRO A 589 4.25 -7.16 -7.71
C PRO A 589 5.71 -6.99 -8.16
N ILE A 590 6.12 -5.81 -8.63
CA ILE A 590 7.53 -5.55 -8.98
C ILE A 590 8.43 -5.68 -7.75
N GLY A 591 7.92 -5.35 -6.57
CA GLY A 591 8.67 -5.50 -5.32
C GLY A 591 9.01 -6.96 -5.05
N PHE A 592 8.01 -7.84 -5.11
CA PHE A 592 8.23 -9.29 -4.95
C PHE A 592 9.10 -9.86 -6.08
N TYR A 593 8.90 -9.42 -7.32
CA TYR A 593 9.74 -9.84 -8.43
C TYR A 593 11.23 -9.51 -8.21
N LEU A 594 11.55 -8.26 -7.88
CA LEU A 594 12.93 -7.82 -7.67
C LEU A 594 13.57 -8.47 -6.44
N ARG A 595 12.82 -8.60 -5.34
CA ARG A 595 13.31 -9.27 -4.12
C ARG A 595 13.61 -10.75 -4.35
N ALA A 596 12.73 -11.47 -5.07
CA ALA A 596 12.98 -12.86 -5.46
C ALA A 596 14.23 -12.96 -6.35
N ARG A 597 14.40 -12.03 -7.31
CA ARG A 597 15.61 -12.01 -8.15
C ARG A 597 16.88 -11.81 -7.36
N LEU A 598 16.93 -10.84 -6.44
CA LEU A 598 18.10 -10.61 -5.60
C LEU A 598 18.46 -11.87 -4.80
N PHE A 599 17.46 -12.54 -4.21
CA PHE A 599 17.66 -13.77 -3.46
C PHE A 599 18.22 -14.92 -4.32
N PHE A 600 17.56 -15.22 -5.44
CA PHE A 600 17.97 -16.35 -6.29
C PHE A 600 19.20 -16.06 -7.15
N ALA A 601 19.50 -14.80 -7.46
CA ALA A 601 20.75 -14.40 -8.11
C ALA A 601 21.96 -14.78 -7.26
N LYS A 602 21.88 -14.59 -5.93
CA LYS A 602 22.94 -15.02 -5.00
C LYS A 602 23.19 -16.52 -5.09
N ALA A 603 22.12 -17.33 -5.05
CA ALA A 603 22.22 -18.78 -5.16
C ALA A 603 22.79 -19.26 -6.50
N ASN A 604 22.69 -18.43 -7.56
CA ASN A 604 23.17 -18.73 -8.91
C ASN A 604 24.48 -17.99 -9.28
N GLY A 605 25.12 -17.27 -8.36
CA GLY A 605 26.37 -16.54 -8.63
C GLY A 605 26.23 -15.29 -9.50
N LEU A 606 25.02 -14.73 -9.61
CA LEU A 606 24.66 -13.59 -10.47
C LEU A 606 24.31 -12.31 -9.69
N LEU A 607 24.63 -12.27 -8.39
CA LEU A 607 24.17 -11.20 -7.48
C LEU A 607 24.61 -9.80 -7.93
N LYS A 608 25.88 -9.63 -8.28
CA LYS A 608 26.44 -8.31 -8.66
C LYS A 608 25.73 -7.70 -9.88
N GLU A 609 25.54 -8.51 -10.92
CA GLU A 609 24.82 -8.09 -12.14
C GLU A 609 23.36 -7.78 -11.85
N THR A 610 22.72 -8.60 -11.01
CA THR A 610 21.31 -8.43 -10.61
C THR A 610 21.08 -7.20 -9.75
N VAL A 611 22.03 -6.83 -8.88
CA VAL A 611 21.97 -5.58 -8.11
C VAL A 611 22.00 -4.36 -9.04
N ALA A 612 22.93 -4.35 -10.01
CA ALA A 612 23.01 -3.28 -11.00
C ALA A 612 21.73 -3.17 -11.85
N GLU A 613 21.19 -4.30 -12.30
CA GLU A 613 19.94 -4.31 -13.06
C GLU A 613 18.73 -3.87 -12.23
N THR A 614 18.66 -4.27 -10.96
CA THR A 614 17.60 -3.82 -10.04
C THR A 614 17.60 -2.30 -9.93
N TRP A 615 18.77 -1.66 -9.76
CA TRP A 615 18.87 -0.20 -9.77
C TRP A 615 18.43 0.43 -11.09
N SER A 616 18.78 -0.18 -12.22
CA SER A 616 18.34 0.29 -13.54
C SER A 616 16.82 0.27 -13.68
N ILE A 617 16.14 -0.77 -13.15
CA ILE A 617 14.67 -0.87 -13.16
C ILE A 617 14.05 0.18 -12.22
N LEU A 618 14.63 0.36 -11.03
CA LEU A 618 14.12 1.29 -10.03
C LEU A 618 14.31 2.77 -10.39
N GLN A 619 15.16 3.10 -11.37
CA GLN A 619 15.31 4.46 -11.87
C GLN A 619 13.97 5.05 -12.35
N THR A 620 13.14 4.27 -13.03
CA THR A 620 11.81 4.70 -13.49
C THR A 620 10.89 5.07 -12.32
N HIS A 621 10.98 4.35 -11.21
CA HIS A 621 10.18 4.59 -10.00
C HIS A 621 10.61 5.87 -9.29
N LEU A 622 11.92 6.12 -9.21
CA LEU A 622 12.45 7.38 -8.68
C LEU A 622 11.99 8.57 -9.54
N ASN A 623 12.02 8.43 -10.87
CA ASN A 623 11.55 9.45 -11.79
C ASN A 623 10.04 9.73 -11.62
N GLU A 624 9.21 8.69 -11.47
CA GLU A 624 7.77 8.87 -11.22
C GLU A 624 7.52 9.62 -9.90
N LEU A 625 8.20 9.26 -8.80
CA LEU A 625 8.08 9.98 -7.52
C LEU A 625 8.51 11.46 -7.61
N GLN A 626 9.46 11.77 -8.50
CA GLN A 626 9.94 13.13 -8.71
C GLN A 626 9.02 13.96 -9.60
N ARG A 627 8.23 13.34 -10.49
CA ARG A 627 7.38 14.05 -11.45
C ARG A 627 5.90 14.06 -11.05
N CYS A 628 5.42 13.00 -10.40
CA CYS A 628 4.04 12.92 -9.96
C CYS A 628 3.77 13.95 -8.85
N HIS A 629 2.74 14.78 -9.03
CA HIS A 629 2.35 15.79 -8.02
C HIS A 629 1.92 15.17 -6.69
N TRP A 630 1.48 13.91 -6.70
CA TRP A 630 1.17 13.16 -5.48
C TRP A 630 2.41 12.68 -4.72
N ARG A 631 3.60 12.69 -5.33
CA ARG A 631 4.85 12.15 -4.72
C ARG A 631 4.70 10.70 -4.25
N GLY A 632 3.94 9.91 -5.01
CA GLY A 632 3.73 8.48 -4.78
C GLY A 632 3.84 7.68 -6.07
N LEU A 633 3.80 6.36 -5.92
CA LEU A 633 3.75 5.41 -7.02
C LEU A 633 2.30 4.99 -7.27
N ALA A 634 1.95 4.87 -8.54
CA ALA A 634 0.61 4.48 -8.95
C ALA A 634 0.27 3.04 -8.52
N GLU A 635 -1.02 2.74 -8.49
CA GLU A 635 -1.51 1.38 -8.32
C GLU A 635 -1.16 0.50 -9.52
N LEU A 636 -1.44 1.01 -10.72
CA LEU A 636 -1.17 0.35 -11.98
C LEU A 636 -0.89 1.36 -13.10
N THR A 637 -0.28 0.88 -14.16
CA THR A 637 -0.17 1.58 -15.44
C THR A 637 -0.85 0.76 -16.53
N ASN A 638 -1.24 1.44 -17.59
CA ASN A 638 -1.60 0.81 -18.85
C ASN A 638 -0.34 0.27 -19.54
N GLU A 639 -0.49 -0.29 -20.73
CA GLU A 639 0.59 -1.01 -21.40
C GLU A 639 1.86 -0.15 -21.55
N ASN A 640 3.02 -0.74 -21.28
CA ASN A 640 4.33 -0.11 -21.42
C ASN A 640 4.48 1.19 -20.62
N GLY A 641 3.94 1.21 -19.39
CA GLY A 641 4.01 2.37 -18.50
C GLY A 641 3.08 3.53 -18.88
N ALA A 642 2.14 3.32 -19.79
CA ALA A 642 1.17 4.35 -20.18
C ALA A 642 0.31 4.79 -18.99
N TYR A 643 -0.04 6.07 -18.96
CA TYR A 643 -0.89 6.62 -17.92
C TYR A 643 -2.28 5.96 -17.92
N CYS A 644 -2.75 5.58 -16.74
CA CYS A 644 -4.09 5.04 -16.52
C CYS A 644 -4.91 6.05 -15.71
N ASN A 645 -5.98 6.60 -16.30
CA ASN A 645 -6.84 7.60 -15.67
C ASN A 645 -7.54 7.06 -14.41
N ASP A 646 -7.93 5.80 -14.42
CA ASP A 646 -8.67 5.15 -13.33
C ASP A 646 -7.76 4.66 -12.18
N SER A 647 -6.44 4.79 -12.32
CA SER A 647 -5.49 4.28 -11.32
C SER A 647 -5.31 5.27 -10.18
N CYS A 648 -5.27 4.76 -8.94
CA CYS A 648 -4.80 5.57 -7.82
C CYS A 648 -3.37 6.07 -8.10
N ARG A 649 -3.16 7.37 -7.92
CA ARG A 649 -1.86 8.02 -8.18
C ARG A 649 -0.84 7.76 -7.08
N THR A 650 -1.29 7.32 -5.91
CA THR A 650 -0.47 6.88 -4.78
C THR A 650 -1.12 5.68 -4.15
N GLN A 651 -0.41 4.56 -4.13
CA GLN A 651 -0.92 3.30 -3.59
C GLN A 651 0.00 2.70 -2.54
N ALA A 652 -0.57 2.32 -1.40
CA ALA A 652 0.17 1.92 -0.22
C ALA A 652 1.08 0.71 -0.48
N TRP A 653 0.54 -0.34 -1.11
CA TRP A 653 1.33 -1.54 -1.41
C TRP A 653 2.44 -1.30 -2.44
N SER A 654 2.25 -0.38 -3.39
CA SER A 654 3.23 -0.08 -4.44
C SER A 654 4.44 0.58 -3.81
N MET A 655 4.19 1.58 -2.96
CA MET A 655 5.21 2.27 -2.19
C MET A 655 5.91 1.32 -1.20
N GLY A 656 5.14 0.53 -0.45
CA GLY A 656 5.67 -0.41 0.53
C GLY A 656 6.55 -1.49 -0.08
N CYS A 657 6.06 -2.17 -1.12
CA CYS A 657 6.79 -3.26 -1.77
C CYS A 657 8.08 -2.78 -2.43
N VAL A 658 8.11 -1.60 -3.05
CA VAL A 658 9.34 -1.03 -3.63
C VAL A 658 10.33 -0.59 -2.54
N LEU A 659 9.84 -0.06 -1.40
CA LEU A 659 10.70 0.27 -0.26
C LEU A 659 11.39 -0.98 0.32
N GLU A 660 10.69 -2.12 0.33
CA GLU A 660 11.29 -3.40 0.75
C GLU A 660 12.40 -3.87 -0.20
N VAL A 661 12.33 -3.56 -1.50
CA VAL A 661 13.44 -3.82 -2.44
C VAL A 661 14.67 -3.02 -2.03
N LEU A 662 14.51 -1.74 -1.69
CA LEU A 662 15.63 -0.90 -1.26
C LEU A 662 16.26 -1.38 0.05
N TYR A 663 15.43 -1.87 0.96
CA TYR A 663 15.91 -2.47 2.20
C TYR A 663 16.76 -3.72 1.94
N ASP A 664 16.31 -4.61 1.06
CA ASP A 664 17.04 -5.81 0.69
C ASP A 664 18.32 -5.46 -0.12
N LEU A 665 18.28 -4.45 -1.00
CA LEU A 665 19.44 -3.97 -1.74
C LEU A 665 20.56 -3.50 -0.81
N GLU A 666 20.25 -2.67 0.19
CA GLU A 666 21.27 -2.19 1.14
C GLU A 666 21.97 -3.36 1.85
N LYS A 667 21.23 -4.43 2.14
CA LYS A 667 21.79 -5.65 2.72
C LYS A 667 22.71 -6.37 1.73
N TYR A 668 22.27 -6.61 0.51
CA TYR A 668 23.08 -7.32 -0.49
C TYR A 668 24.30 -6.53 -0.95
N GLU A 669 24.21 -5.21 -1.03
CA GLU A 669 25.36 -4.34 -1.36
C GLU A 669 26.44 -4.39 -0.30
N LYS A 670 26.09 -4.56 0.99
CA LYS A 670 27.06 -4.76 2.07
C LYS A 670 27.76 -6.12 2.00
N GLU A 671 27.21 -7.09 1.26
CA GLU A 671 27.79 -8.42 1.06
C GLU A 671 28.71 -8.51 -0.17
N LEU A 672 28.63 -7.53 -1.09
CA LEU A 672 29.48 -7.39 -2.28
C LEU A 672 30.76 -6.61 -1.97
#